data_AF-G3IBJ1-F1
#
_entry.id   AF-G3IBJ1-F1
#
_cell.length_a   1.000
_cell.length_b   1.000
_cell.length_c   1.000
_cell.angle_alpha   90.00
_cell.angle_beta   90.00
_cell.angle_gamma   90.00
#
_symmetry.space_group_name_H-M   'P 1'
#
loop_
_entity.id
_entity.type
_entity.pdbx_description
1 polymer ?
#
loop_
_entity_poly.entity_id
_entity_poly.type
_entity_poly.pdbx_seq_one_letter_code
_entity_poly.pdbx_strand_id
1 'polypeptide(L)'
;MTKVPVGDQPPDIEFQIRDMLMQFVTKENCLILAVSPANSDLANSDALKIAKEVDPQGQRTIGVITKLDLMDEGTDARDVLENKLLPLRRGYIGVVNRSQKDIDGKKDITAALAAERKFFLSHPSYRHLADRMGTPYLQKVLNQQLTNHIRDTLPGLRNKLQSQLLSIEKEVEEYKNFRPDDPARKTKALLQMVQQFAVDFEKRIEGSGDQIDTYELSGGARINRIFHERFPFELVKMEFDEKELRREISYAIKNIHGIRHVLGPGTGLFTPDMAFETIVKKQVKKIREPCLKCVDMVISELISTVRQCTKKGLSFRTGLFTPDLAFEATVKKQVQKLKEPSIKCVDMVVSELTSTIRKCSEKLQQYPRLREEMERIVTTHIREREGRTKEQVMLLIDIELAYMNTNHEDFIGFANAQQRSNQMNKKKTSGNQVIRKGWLTINNIGIMKGGSKEYWFVLTAENLSWYKDDEEKEKKYMLSVDNLKLRDVEKGFMSSKHIFALFNTEQRNVYKDYRQLELACETQEEARENGSDSFMHSMDPQLERQVETIRNLVDSYMAIVNKTVRDLMPKTIMHLMINNTKEFIFSELLANLYSCGDQNTLMEESAEQAQRRDEMLRMYHALKEALSIIGDINTTTCSSPKLEEDDEISEETLNSDIQKLKEKRDMLDKEISQLVKEGYRVGELEDHIALLHEYNDIKDVAQMLLGKLVCEKIMELLGQNEVDRRQRKLVILSQDCFYKVLTTEQKAKALKGQYNFDHPDAFDNDLMHKTLKNIVEGKTVEVPTYDFVTHSRLPETTVVYPADVVLFEGILVFYTQEIRDMFHLRLFVDTDSDVRLSRRVLRDVHRGRDLEQILTQYTTFVKPAFEEFCLPTKKYADVIIPRGVDNMVAINLIVQHIQDILNGDLCKRHRGGPNGRNYKRTFPEPGDHPGVLATGKRSHLESSSRPH
;
A
#
# COMPACT_ATOMS: atom_id res chain seq x y z
N MET A 1 46.23 -16.60 18.79
CA MET A 1 45.59 -15.31 19.08
C MET A 1 46.18 -14.73 20.36
N THR A 2 46.20 -13.41 20.50
CA THR A 2 46.60 -12.77 21.77
C THR A 2 45.52 -13.05 22.81
N LYS A 3 45.79 -13.92 23.77
CA LYS A 3 44.84 -14.33 24.84
C LYS A 3 44.91 -13.45 26.09
N VAL A 4 45.98 -12.66 26.20
CA VAL A 4 46.21 -11.73 27.31
C VAL A 4 46.59 -10.39 26.70
N PRO A 5 45.84 -9.30 26.98
CA PRO A 5 46.16 -7.98 26.48
C PRO A 5 47.55 -7.56 26.97
N VAL A 6 48.37 -7.02 26.07
CA VAL A 6 49.73 -6.53 26.37
C VAL A 6 49.89 -5.08 25.94
N GLY A 7 50.58 -4.28 26.76
CA GLY A 7 50.74 -2.84 26.53
C GLY A 7 49.41 -2.08 26.68
N ASP A 8 49.10 -1.20 25.74
CA ASP A 8 47.89 -0.35 25.75
C ASP A 8 46.65 -1.02 25.10
N GLN A 9 46.66 -2.35 24.95
CA GLN A 9 45.55 -3.07 24.34
C GLN A 9 44.32 -3.14 25.25
N PRO A 10 43.10 -3.05 24.69
CA PRO A 10 41.88 -3.12 25.49
C PRO A 10 41.67 -4.54 26.07
N PRO A 11 40.97 -4.67 27.21
CA PRO A 11 40.82 -5.94 27.91
C PRO A 11 40.07 -7.02 27.11
N ASP A 12 39.28 -6.61 26.11
CA ASP A 12 38.49 -7.44 25.20
C ASP A 12 39.15 -7.65 23.83
N ILE A 13 40.44 -7.36 23.68
CA ILE A 13 41.17 -7.44 22.39
C ILE A 13 41.04 -8.82 21.72
N GLU A 14 40.98 -9.91 22.49
CA GLU A 14 40.78 -11.25 21.95
C GLU A 14 39.43 -11.38 21.24
N PHE A 15 38.37 -10.82 21.82
CA PHE A 15 37.02 -10.83 21.23
C PHE A 15 36.97 -9.94 19.98
N GLN A 16 37.54 -8.73 20.03
CA GLN A 16 37.56 -7.83 18.87
C GLN A 16 38.32 -8.44 17.68
N ILE A 17 39.47 -9.08 17.92
CA ILE A 17 40.22 -9.78 16.87
C ILE A 17 39.41 -10.96 16.33
N ARG A 18 38.76 -11.73 17.21
CA ARG A 18 37.92 -12.86 16.78
C ARG A 18 36.74 -12.40 15.94
N ASP A 19 36.02 -11.37 16.37
CA ASP A 19 34.87 -10.81 15.64
C ASP A 19 35.30 -10.26 14.28
N MET A 20 36.43 -9.55 14.23
CA MET A 20 37.03 -9.10 12.98
C MET A 20 37.33 -10.27 12.04
N LEU A 21 37.94 -11.35 12.52
CA LEU A 21 38.20 -12.54 11.71
C LEU A 21 36.89 -13.16 11.21
N MET A 22 35.88 -13.30 12.08
CA MET A 22 34.59 -13.90 11.76
C MET A 22 33.84 -13.11 10.67
N GLN A 23 33.99 -11.79 10.58
CA GLN A 23 33.42 -11.00 9.48
C GLN A 23 33.93 -11.43 8.08
N PHE A 24 35.14 -11.99 8.00
CA PHE A 24 35.73 -12.48 6.75
C PHE A 24 35.54 -13.98 6.55
N VAL A 25 35.89 -14.80 7.55
CA VAL A 25 35.97 -16.26 7.39
C VAL A 25 34.61 -16.96 7.38
N THR A 26 33.54 -16.31 7.85
CA THR A 26 32.16 -16.84 7.75
C THR A 26 31.60 -16.83 6.34
N LYS A 27 32.15 -16.01 5.44
CA LYS A 27 31.75 -15.99 4.03
C LYS A 27 32.13 -17.30 3.37
N GLU A 28 31.17 -18.01 2.78
CA GLU A 28 31.38 -19.31 2.12
C GLU A 28 32.44 -19.25 1.01
N ASN A 29 32.57 -18.09 0.35
CA ASN A 29 33.54 -17.83 -0.71
C ASN A 29 34.94 -17.42 -0.19
N CYS A 30 35.24 -17.57 1.10
CA CYS A 30 36.55 -17.25 1.67
C CYS A 30 37.41 -18.52 1.82
N LEU A 31 38.62 -18.52 1.22
CA LEU A 31 39.64 -19.55 1.48
C LEU A 31 40.38 -19.22 2.80
N ILE A 32 40.47 -20.19 3.70
CA ILE A 32 41.09 -20.03 5.01
C ILE A 32 42.50 -20.62 4.98
N LEU A 33 43.51 -19.78 5.20
CA LEU A 33 44.89 -20.22 5.38
C LEU A 33 45.20 -20.37 6.87
N ALA A 34 45.08 -21.60 7.38
CA ALA A 34 45.27 -21.90 8.81
C ALA A 34 46.76 -22.11 9.12
N VAL A 35 47.46 -21.03 9.47
CA VAL A 35 48.90 -21.05 9.79
C VAL A 35 49.11 -21.46 11.26
N SER A 36 49.86 -22.53 11.48
CA SER A 36 50.22 -23.03 12.81
C SER A 36 51.72 -23.30 12.92
N PRO A 37 52.38 -23.01 14.05
CA PRO A 37 53.78 -23.32 14.22
C PRO A 37 53.98 -24.77 14.71
N ALA A 38 54.99 -25.45 14.17
CA ALA A 38 55.26 -26.87 14.43
C ALA A 38 55.79 -27.15 15.84
N ASN A 39 56.41 -26.15 16.48
CA ASN A 39 56.95 -26.23 17.83
C ASN A 39 55.87 -26.04 18.93
N SER A 40 54.59 -26.12 18.56
CA SER A 40 53.45 -26.04 19.48
C SER A 40 52.48 -27.17 19.19
N ASP A 41 51.76 -27.64 20.22
CA ASP A 41 50.74 -28.66 20.03
C ASP A 41 49.63 -28.19 19.09
N LEU A 42 49.52 -28.87 17.94
CA LEU A 42 48.60 -28.50 16.87
C LEU A 42 47.13 -28.68 17.28
N ALA A 43 46.82 -29.59 18.21
CA ALA A 43 45.47 -29.75 18.74
C ALA A 43 44.99 -28.47 19.46
N ASN A 44 45.92 -27.63 19.90
CA ASN A 44 45.66 -26.38 20.56
C ASN A 44 45.74 -25.14 19.66
N SER A 45 45.99 -25.31 18.35
CA SER A 45 46.06 -24.21 17.38
C SER A 45 44.76 -23.40 17.30
N ASP A 46 44.84 -22.11 17.62
CA ASP A 46 43.70 -21.19 17.51
C ASP A 46 43.24 -21.04 16.04
N ALA A 47 44.17 -21.07 15.07
CA ALA A 47 43.85 -20.94 13.66
C ALA A 47 43.01 -22.13 13.15
N LEU A 48 43.34 -23.35 13.57
CA LEU A 48 42.57 -24.54 13.22
C LEU A 48 41.25 -24.61 13.99
N LYS A 49 41.20 -24.11 15.23
CA LYS A 49 39.94 -24.01 16.00
C LYS A 49 38.93 -23.08 15.31
N ILE A 50 39.36 -21.88 14.90
CA ILE A 50 38.50 -20.95 14.14
C ILE A 50 38.10 -21.56 12.80
N ALA A 51 39.04 -22.14 12.05
CA ALA A 51 38.73 -22.76 10.77
C ALA A 51 37.69 -23.88 10.91
N LYS A 52 37.79 -24.72 11.94
CA LYS A 52 36.84 -25.82 12.19
C LYS A 52 35.46 -25.34 12.65
N GLU A 53 35.36 -24.18 13.27
CA GLU A 53 34.08 -23.56 13.64
C GLU A 53 33.27 -23.12 12.42
N VAL A 54 33.94 -22.55 11.40
CA VAL A 54 33.29 -22.00 10.19
C VAL A 54 33.38 -22.90 8.95
N ASP A 55 34.25 -23.92 8.98
CA ASP A 55 34.44 -24.93 7.95
C ASP A 55 34.68 -26.32 8.60
N PRO A 56 33.65 -26.93 9.23
CA PRO A 56 33.80 -28.19 9.96
C PRO A 56 34.28 -29.37 9.09
N GLN A 57 34.00 -29.31 7.79
CA GLN A 57 34.38 -30.32 6.81
C GLN A 57 35.76 -30.06 6.18
N GLY A 58 36.41 -28.93 6.51
CA GLY A 58 37.72 -28.56 5.99
C GLY A 58 37.77 -28.41 4.46
N GLN A 59 36.66 -28.01 3.84
CA GLN A 59 36.55 -27.94 2.38
C GLN A 59 37.27 -26.74 1.76
N ARG A 60 37.41 -25.64 2.51
CA ARG A 60 38.00 -24.37 2.06
C ARG A 60 39.18 -23.93 2.94
N THR A 61 39.63 -24.81 3.84
CA THR A 61 40.76 -24.60 4.73
C THR A 61 42.03 -25.28 4.20
N ILE A 62 43.12 -24.53 4.14
CA ILE A 62 44.48 -24.99 3.79
C ILE A 62 45.34 -24.88 5.04
N GLY A 63 45.92 -25.99 5.49
CA GLY A 63 46.81 -26.00 6.65
C GLY A 63 48.23 -25.62 6.25
N VAL A 64 48.84 -24.67 6.96
CA VAL A 64 50.26 -24.32 6.78
C VAL A 64 50.99 -24.51 8.10
N ILE A 65 52.02 -25.35 8.06
CA ILE A 65 52.84 -25.65 9.24
C ILE A 65 54.19 -24.93 9.08
N THR A 66 54.48 -24.00 9.98
CA THR A 66 55.70 -23.20 9.96
C THR A 66 56.66 -23.62 11.07
N LYS A 67 57.92 -23.15 11.04
CA LYS A 67 58.91 -23.39 12.11
C LYS A 67 59.22 -24.88 12.35
N LEU A 68 59.21 -25.70 11.30
CA LEU A 68 59.54 -27.13 11.36
C LEU A 68 60.99 -27.38 11.77
N ASP A 69 61.86 -26.39 11.59
CA ASP A 69 63.26 -26.37 11.98
C ASP A 69 63.49 -26.11 13.47
N LEU A 70 62.46 -25.63 14.19
CA LEU A 70 62.52 -25.31 15.63
C LEU A 70 61.79 -26.35 16.50
N MET A 71 61.53 -27.54 15.96
CA MET A 71 60.96 -28.64 16.74
C MET A 71 62.02 -29.28 17.64
N ASP A 72 61.60 -29.82 18.78
CA ASP A 72 62.48 -30.48 19.73
C ASP A 72 63.11 -31.75 19.09
N GLU A 73 64.40 -31.99 19.37
CA GLU A 73 65.09 -33.16 18.84
C GLU A 73 64.38 -34.47 19.23
N GLY A 74 64.09 -35.31 18.23
CA GLY A 74 63.34 -36.55 18.41
C GLY A 74 61.82 -36.43 18.18
N THR A 75 61.31 -35.23 17.91
CA THR A 75 59.92 -35.00 17.50
C THR A 75 59.82 -34.60 16.02
N ASP A 76 58.69 -34.93 15.38
CA ASP A 76 58.39 -34.48 14.03
C ASP A 76 56.88 -34.24 13.84
N ALA A 77 56.52 -33.51 12.79
CA ALA A 77 55.15 -33.18 12.41
C ALA A 77 54.66 -34.06 11.24
N ARG A 78 55.23 -35.27 11.06
CA ARG A 78 54.95 -36.10 9.88
C ARG A 78 53.48 -36.49 9.79
N ASP A 79 52.86 -36.93 10.88
CA ASP A 79 51.45 -37.36 10.88
C ASP A 79 50.48 -36.21 10.58
N VAL A 80 50.87 -34.98 10.87
CA VAL A 80 50.13 -33.77 10.47
C VAL A 80 50.28 -33.53 8.97
N LEU A 81 51.52 -33.52 8.47
CA LEU A 81 51.83 -33.24 7.06
C LEU A 81 51.31 -34.35 6.11
N GLU A 82 51.22 -35.59 6.61
CA GLU A 82 50.57 -36.71 5.91
C GLU A 82 49.03 -36.69 6.05
N ASN A 83 48.47 -35.64 6.67
CA ASN A 83 47.03 -35.40 6.81
C ASN A 83 46.29 -36.49 7.63
N LYS A 84 46.98 -37.13 8.59
CA LYS A 84 46.42 -38.24 9.40
C LYS A 84 45.81 -37.77 10.72
N LEU A 85 46.40 -36.77 11.36
CA LEU A 85 45.99 -36.34 12.71
C LEU A 85 44.70 -35.51 12.69
N LEU A 86 44.65 -34.45 11.87
CA LEU A 86 43.47 -33.58 11.70
C LEU A 86 43.22 -33.40 10.20
N PRO A 87 42.44 -34.27 9.55
CA PRO A 87 42.35 -34.28 8.10
C PRO A 87 41.66 -33.02 7.54
N LEU A 88 42.34 -32.34 6.61
CA LEU A 88 41.79 -31.25 5.81
C LEU A 88 41.65 -31.70 4.35
N ARG A 89 40.59 -31.27 3.65
CA ARG A 89 40.38 -31.64 2.24
C ARG A 89 41.48 -31.13 1.32
N ARG A 90 42.08 -29.97 1.65
CA ARG A 90 43.18 -29.34 0.89
C ARG A 90 44.57 -29.66 1.45
N GLY A 91 44.65 -30.48 2.50
CA GLY A 91 45.89 -30.96 3.10
C GLY A 91 46.69 -29.90 3.86
N TYR A 92 47.93 -30.28 4.21
CA TYR A 92 48.90 -29.45 4.92
C TYR A 92 50.15 -29.24 4.10
N ILE A 93 50.75 -28.05 4.24
CA ILE A 93 52.01 -27.70 3.60
C ILE A 93 52.97 -27.15 4.65
N GLY A 94 54.13 -27.79 4.76
CA GLY A 94 55.22 -27.39 5.63
C GLY A 94 56.08 -26.32 4.98
N VAL A 95 56.44 -25.28 5.73
CA VAL A 95 57.29 -24.17 5.28
C VAL A 95 58.35 -23.87 6.33
N VAL A 96 59.57 -23.60 5.88
CA VAL A 96 60.68 -23.13 6.72
C VAL A 96 61.07 -21.72 6.27
N ASN A 97 60.85 -20.76 7.16
CA ASN A 97 61.11 -19.35 6.91
C ASN A 97 62.47 -18.92 7.47
N ARG A 98 62.90 -17.71 7.12
CA ARG A 98 64.08 -17.05 7.71
C ARG A 98 63.91 -16.92 9.23
N SER A 99 64.94 -17.29 9.99
CA SER A 99 65.02 -17.03 11.42
C SER A 99 65.26 -15.54 11.71
N GLN A 100 65.09 -15.11 12.96
CA GLN A 100 65.39 -13.72 13.35
C GLN A 100 66.84 -13.32 12.99
N LYS A 101 67.78 -14.23 13.20
CA LYS A 101 69.19 -14.04 12.84
C LYS A 101 69.39 -13.91 11.32
N ASP A 102 68.63 -14.65 10.51
CA ASP A 102 68.69 -14.54 9.05
C ASP A 102 68.09 -13.21 8.56
N ILE A 103 67.08 -12.68 9.26
CA ILE A 103 66.45 -11.38 8.96
C ILE A 103 67.43 -10.25 9.28
N ASP A 104 68.02 -10.27 10.47
CA ASP A 104 69.02 -9.28 10.91
C ASP A 104 70.26 -9.32 10.01
N GLY A 105 70.63 -10.52 9.53
CA GLY A 105 71.70 -10.75 8.55
C GLY A 105 71.32 -10.52 7.09
N LYS A 106 70.10 -10.04 6.79
CA LYS A 106 69.57 -9.76 5.44
C LYS A 106 69.77 -10.91 4.44
N LYS A 107 69.55 -12.16 4.87
CA LYS A 107 69.67 -13.34 4.01
C LYS A 107 68.74 -13.23 2.79
N ASP A 108 69.33 -13.45 1.62
CA ASP A 108 68.65 -13.41 0.34
C ASP A 108 67.57 -14.48 0.21
N ILE A 109 66.50 -14.18 -0.54
CA ILE A 109 65.36 -15.10 -0.74
C ILE A 109 65.77 -16.38 -1.48
N THR A 110 66.69 -16.29 -2.44
CA THR A 110 67.21 -17.44 -3.19
C THR A 110 67.96 -18.39 -2.27
N ALA A 111 68.78 -17.82 -1.37
CA ALA A 111 69.50 -18.57 -0.35
C ALA A 111 68.55 -19.18 0.70
N ALA A 112 67.45 -18.50 1.04
CA ALA A 112 66.43 -19.02 1.94
C ALA A 112 65.65 -20.20 1.34
N LEU A 113 65.22 -20.10 0.07
CA LEU A 113 64.54 -21.19 -0.65
C LEU A 113 65.45 -22.40 -0.85
N ALA A 114 66.74 -22.18 -1.15
CA ALA A 114 67.72 -23.26 -1.24
C ALA A 114 67.94 -23.95 0.12
N ALA A 115 67.99 -23.18 1.21
CA ALA A 115 68.09 -23.72 2.57
C ALA A 115 66.83 -24.52 2.97
N GLU A 116 65.65 -24.01 2.65
CA GLU A 116 64.36 -24.70 2.85
C GLU A 116 64.32 -26.04 2.09
N ARG A 117 64.69 -26.03 0.81
CA ARG A 117 64.73 -27.26 0.01
C ARG A 117 65.75 -28.25 0.55
N LYS A 118 66.92 -27.77 0.99
CA LYS A 118 67.94 -28.62 1.64
C LYS A 118 67.42 -29.23 2.93
N PHE A 119 66.70 -28.47 3.76
CA PHE A 119 66.09 -28.98 5.00
C PHE A 119 65.15 -30.16 4.70
N PHE A 120 64.18 -29.99 3.80
CA PHE A 120 63.23 -31.05 3.49
C PHE A 120 63.87 -32.29 2.85
N LEU A 121 64.93 -32.14 2.05
CA LEU A 121 65.64 -33.27 1.44
C LEU A 121 66.56 -34.01 2.40
N SER A 122 67.11 -33.31 3.40
CA SER A 122 68.05 -33.88 4.38
C SER A 122 67.36 -34.45 5.62
N HIS A 123 66.15 -33.99 5.94
CA HIS A 123 65.41 -34.46 7.11
C HIS A 123 64.79 -35.86 6.88
N PRO A 124 65.10 -36.88 7.72
CA PRO A 124 64.68 -38.27 7.48
C PRO A 124 63.16 -38.46 7.47
N SER A 125 62.42 -37.76 8.35
CA SER A 125 60.95 -37.86 8.42
C SER A 125 60.20 -37.14 7.30
N TYR A 126 60.84 -36.23 6.56
CA TYR A 126 60.17 -35.39 5.54
C TYR A 126 60.69 -35.60 4.12
N ARG A 127 61.77 -36.37 3.93
CA ARG A 127 62.42 -36.58 2.64
C ARG A 127 61.46 -37.06 1.55
N HIS A 128 60.55 -37.97 1.86
CA HIS A 128 59.55 -38.48 0.91
C HIS A 128 58.41 -37.48 0.62
N LEU A 129 58.30 -36.42 1.42
CA LEU A 129 57.32 -35.33 1.25
C LEU A 129 57.92 -34.09 0.60
N ALA A 130 59.24 -34.03 0.39
CA ALA A 130 59.95 -32.80 0.00
C ALA A 130 59.38 -32.11 -1.25
N ASP A 131 58.81 -32.86 -2.19
CA ASP A 131 58.19 -32.31 -3.42
C ASP A 131 56.80 -31.71 -3.22
N ARG A 132 56.15 -31.99 -2.07
CA ARG A 132 54.88 -31.42 -1.64
C ARG A 132 55.04 -30.43 -0.47
N MET A 133 56.26 -29.99 -0.21
CA MET A 133 56.59 -29.10 0.90
C MET A 133 57.39 -27.90 0.38
N GLY A 134 57.46 -26.87 1.21
CA GLY A 134 58.19 -25.64 0.95
C GLY A 134 57.36 -24.53 0.33
N THR A 135 57.89 -23.32 0.40
CA THR A 135 57.26 -22.08 -0.09
C THR A 135 56.88 -22.14 -1.57
N PRO A 136 57.71 -22.67 -2.49
CA PRO A 136 57.35 -22.73 -3.91
C PRO A 136 56.14 -23.64 -4.18
N TYR A 137 56.04 -24.77 -3.47
CA TYR A 137 54.89 -25.65 -3.57
C TYR A 137 53.63 -25.00 -2.99
N LEU A 138 53.74 -24.31 -1.84
CA LEU A 138 52.65 -23.53 -1.26
C LEU A 138 52.12 -22.49 -2.26
N GLN A 139 53.00 -21.71 -2.88
CA GLN A 139 52.61 -20.70 -3.87
C GLN A 139 51.85 -21.32 -5.05
N LYS A 140 52.36 -22.43 -5.59
CA LYS A 140 51.70 -23.17 -6.67
C LYS A 140 50.31 -23.67 -6.26
N VAL A 141 50.17 -24.24 -5.07
CA VAL A 141 48.89 -24.73 -4.56
C VAL A 141 47.93 -23.57 -4.32
N LEU A 142 48.36 -22.47 -3.70
CA LEU A 142 47.51 -21.30 -3.46
C LEU A 142 47.00 -20.70 -4.77
N ASN A 143 47.86 -20.56 -5.78
CA ASN A 143 47.45 -20.09 -7.11
C ASN A 143 46.40 -21.00 -7.73
N GLN A 144 46.64 -22.32 -7.76
CA GLN A 144 45.69 -23.27 -8.32
C GLN A 144 44.34 -23.25 -7.58
N GLN A 145 44.38 -23.22 -6.25
CA GLN A 145 43.18 -23.22 -5.42
C GLN A 145 42.41 -21.90 -5.55
N LEU A 146 43.10 -20.76 -5.62
CA LEU A 146 42.49 -19.46 -5.83
C LEU A 146 41.82 -19.37 -7.21
N THR A 147 42.51 -19.80 -8.27
CA THR A 147 41.93 -19.81 -9.63
C THR A 147 40.70 -20.70 -9.73
N ASN A 148 40.75 -21.91 -9.17
CA ASN A 148 39.59 -22.82 -9.17
C ASN A 148 38.44 -22.23 -8.35
N HIS A 149 38.74 -21.70 -7.17
CA HIS A 149 37.75 -21.10 -6.28
C HIS A 149 37.08 -19.87 -6.90
N ILE A 150 37.85 -19.00 -7.58
CA ILE A 150 37.30 -17.88 -8.34
C ILE A 150 36.35 -18.41 -9.42
N ARG A 151 36.79 -19.39 -10.24
CA ARG A 151 35.97 -19.97 -11.31
C ARG A 151 34.65 -20.56 -10.81
N ASP A 152 34.68 -21.29 -9.71
CA ASP A 152 33.50 -21.97 -9.17
C ASP A 152 32.52 -20.99 -8.51
N THR A 153 33.03 -19.91 -7.90
CA THR A 153 32.21 -18.92 -7.16
C THR A 153 31.73 -17.75 -8.03
N LEU A 154 32.39 -17.46 -9.14
CA LEU A 154 32.07 -16.32 -10.02
C LEU A 154 30.62 -16.36 -10.56
N PRO A 155 30.08 -17.51 -11.03
CA PRO A 155 28.69 -17.58 -11.50
C PRO A 155 27.67 -17.24 -10.40
N GLY A 156 27.92 -17.72 -9.17
CA GLY A 156 27.08 -17.43 -8.02
C GLY A 156 27.14 -15.95 -7.62
N LEU A 157 28.34 -15.37 -7.59
CA LEU A 157 28.53 -13.94 -7.32
C LEU A 157 27.83 -13.07 -8.38
N ARG A 158 27.98 -13.40 -9.67
CA ARG A 158 27.32 -12.71 -10.77
C ARG A 158 25.81 -12.70 -10.60
N ASN A 159 25.21 -13.86 -10.34
CA ASN A 159 23.76 -13.97 -10.15
C ASN A 159 23.29 -13.14 -8.94
N LYS A 160 24.05 -13.14 -7.84
CA LYS A 160 23.75 -12.31 -6.66
C LYS A 160 23.80 -10.82 -6.99
N LEU A 161 24.85 -10.35 -7.65
CA LEU A 161 25.00 -8.95 -8.06
C LEU A 161 23.92 -8.54 -9.06
N GLN A 162 23.53 -9.44 -9.97
CA GLN A 162 22.45 -9.20 -10.93
C GLN A 162 21.08 -9.09 -10.24
N SER A 163 20.79 -9.95 -9.25
CA SER A 163 19.56 -9.83 -8.45
C SER A 163 19.54 -8.53 -7.63
N GLN A 164 20.67 -8.14 -7.03
CA GLN A 164 20.78 -6.87 -6.32
C GLN A 164 20.61 -5.67 -7.27
N LEU A 165 21.24 -5.71 -8.44
CA LEU A 165 21.09 -4.67 -9.45
C LEU A 165 19.64 -4.53 -9.91
N LEU A 166 18.94 -5.64 -10.18
CA LEU A 166 17.54 -5.61 -10.59
C LEU A 166 16.63 -4.98 -9.52
N SER A 167 16.90 -5.26 -8.24
CA SER A 167 16.14 -4.65 -7.14
C SER A 167 16.35 -3.13 -7.07
N ILE A 168 17.60 -2.68 -7.21
CA ILE A 168 17.96 -1.26 -7.18
C ILE A 168 17.52 -0.55 -8.44
N GLU A 169 17.52 -1.22 -9.60
CA GLU A 169 17.06 -0.63 -10.88
C GLU A 169 15.63 -0.12 -10.80
N LYS A 170 14.74 -0.84 -10.12
CA LYS A 170 13.35 -0.43 -9.97
C LYS A 170 13.24 0.90 -9.23
N GLU A 171 14.02 1.08 -8.16
CA GLU A 171 14.04 2.32 -7.38
C GLU A 171 14.80 3.42 -8.14
N VAL A 172 15.92 3.11 -8.78
CA VAL A 172 16.74 4.05 -9.57
C VAL A 172 16.01 4.58 -10.81
N GLU A 173 15.11 3.81 -11.43
CA GLU A 173 14.30 4.27 -12.58
C GLU A 173 13.50 5.54 -12.25
N GLU A 174 13.06 5.68 -10.99
CA GLU A 174 12.37 6.89 -10.50
C GLU A 174 13.31 8.11 -10.48
N TYR A 175 14.62 7.88 -10.30
CA TYR A 175 15.68 8.89 -10.21
C TYR A 175 16.50 9.09 -11.49
N LYS A 176 16.47 8.20 -12.49
CA LYS A 176 17.32 8.29 -13.70
C LYS A 176 17.15 9.59 -14.50
N ASN A 177 15.99 10.22 -14.37
CA ASN A 177 15.66 11.47 -15.06
C ASN A 177 15.74 12.69 -14.10
N PHE A 178 16.33 12.53 -12.91
CA PHE A 178 16.43 13.56 -11.88
C PHE A 178 17.52 14.58 -12.24
N ARG A 179 17.10 15.76 -12.71
CA ARG A 179 17.89 16.98 -12.63
C ARG A 179 17.35 17.80 -11.45
N PRO A 180 18.16 18.08 -10.42
CA PRO A 180 17.71 18.82 -9.22
C PRO A 180 17.09 20.18 -9.53
N ASP A 181 17.42 20.76 -10.69
CA ASP A 181 17.05 22.12 -11.07
C ASP A 181 16.08 22.22 -12.26
N ASP A 182 15.47 21.11 -12.72
CA ASP A 182 14.47 21.18 -13.79
C ASP A 182 13.09 21.62 -13.24
N PRO A 183 12.63 22.85 -13.55
CA PRO A 183 11.36 23.37 -13.03
C PRO A 183 10.16 22.58 -13.55
N ALA A 184 10.22 22.03 -14.78
CA ALA A 184 9.12 21.30 -15.38
C ALA A 184 8.87 19.96 -14.65
N ARG A 185 9.95 19.31 -14.20
CA ARG A 185 9.86 18.08 -13.40
C ARG A 185 9.34 18.34 -12.00
N LYS A 186 9.79 19.42 -11.33
CA LYS A 186 9.27 19.82 -10.00
C LYS A 186 7.78 20.14 -10.05
N THR A 187 7.35 20.86 -11.09
CA THR A 187 5.92 21.16 -11.37
C THR A 187 5.11 19.87 -11.52
N LYS A 188 5.61 18.90 -12.31
CA LYS A 188 4.95 17.60 -12.49
C LYS A 188 4.91 16.78 -11.21
N ALA A 189 6.02 16.73 -10.46
CA ALA A 189 6.10 16.01 -9.19
C ALA A 189 5.13 16.62 -8.15
N LEU A 190 5.09 17.95 -8.04
CA LEU A 190 4.12 18.66 -7.20
C LEU A 190 2.68 18.28 -7.57
N LEU A 191 2.34 18.32 -8.86
CA LEU A 191 1.02 17.92 -9.36
C LEU A 191 0.67 16.48 -8.95
N GLN A 192 1.59 15.55 -9.17
CA GLN A 192 1.38 14.13 -8.84
C GLN A 192 1.21 13.91 -7.33
N MET A 193 2.01 14.60 -6.51
CA MET A 193 1.92 14.51 -5.05
C MET A 193 0.60 15.07 -4.52
N VAL A 194 0.13 16.20 -5.08
CA VAL A 194 -1.17 16.78 -4.72
C VAL A 194 -2.33 15.89 -5.16
N GLN A 195 -2.27 15.34 -6.38
CA GLN A 195 -3.28 14.39 -6.87
C GLN A 195 -3.32 13.12 -6.01
N GLN A 196 -2.16 12.56 -5.66
CA GLN A 196 -2.06 11.38 -4.81
C GLN A 196 -2.63 11.66 -3.41
N PHE A 197 -2.32 12.82 -2.83
CA PHE A 197 -2.87 13.25 -1.55
C PHE A 197 -4.41 13.37 -1.60
N ALA A 198 -4.95 13.95 -2.67
CA ALA A 198 -6.40 14.10 -2.87
C ALA A 198 -7.11 12.73 -2.95
N VAL A 199 -6.55 11.80 -3.73
CA VAL A 199 -7.05 10.42 -3.86
C VAL A 199 -6.95 9.67 -2.53
N ASP A 200 -5.85 9.81 -1.80
CA ASP A 200 -5.67 9.16 -0.51
C ASP A 200 -6.66 9.69 0.54
N PHE A 201 -6.92 11.00 0.54
CA PHE A 201 -7.93 11.61 1.39
C PHE A 201 -9.33 11.08 1.07
N GLU A 202 -9.72 11.05 -0.21
CA GLU A 202 -10.99 10.49 -0.65
C GLU A 202 -11.15 9.02 -0.24
N LYS A 203 -10.14 8.19 -0.50
CA LYS A 203 -10.12 6.77 -0.10
C LYS A 203 -10.32 6.57 1.40
N ARG A 204 -9.68 7.41 2.23
CA ARG A 204 -9.83 7.33 3.70
C ARG A 204 -11.19 7.81 4.19
N ILE A 205 -11.80 8.79 3.54
CA ILE A 205 -13.12 9.32 3.91
C ILE A 205 -14.26 8.40 3.41
N GLU A 206 -14.10 7.78 2.25
CA GLU A 206 -15.12 6.91 1.67
C GLU A 206 -14.97 5.43 2.06
N GLY A 207 -13.80 5.04 2.58
CA GLY A 207 -13.50 3.66 2.97
C GLY A 207 -13.08 2.75 1.82
N SER A 208 -12.61 3.32 0.70
CA SER A 208 -12.22 2.62 -0.53
C SER A 208 -10.70 2.43 -0.69
N GLY A 209 -9.96 2.40 0.43
CA GLY A 209 -8.49 2.26 0.43
C GLY A 209 -7.99 0.86 0.05
N ASP A 210 -6.83 0.80 -0.64
CA ASP A 210 -6.18 -0.47 -1.04
C ASP A 210 -5.60 -1.26 0.15
N GLN A 211 -5.35 -0.58 1.27
CA GLN A 211 -4.93 -1.14 2.55
C GLN A 211 -5.94 -0.72 3.62
N ILE A 212 -6.77 -1.67 4.05
CA ILE A 212 -7.78 -1.46 5.09
C ILE A 212 -7.14 -1.75 6.44
N ASP A 213 -7.08 -0.74 7.32
CA ASP A 213 -6.64 -0.91 8.71
C ASP A 213 -7.64 -1.80 9.46
N THR A 214 -7.17 -2.95 9.95
CA THR A 214 -8.00 -3.96 10.65
C THR A 214 -7.99 -3.79 12.16
N TYR A 215 -7.13 -2.93 12.72
CA TYR A 215 -6.97 -2.79 14.16
C TYR A 215 -7.78 -1.64 14.73
N GLU A 216 -7.88 -0.50 14.02
CA GLU A 216 -8.59 0.68 14.51
C GLU A 216 -9.52 1.30 13.46
N LEU A 217 -10.69 1.76 13.92
CA LEU A 217 -11.58 2.59 13.11
C LEU A 217 -10.92 3.93 12.81
N SER A 218 -10.83 4.28 11.52
CA SER A 218 -10.20 5.51 11.07
C SER A 218 -11.00 6.19 9.95
N GLY A 219 -10.72 7.49 9.73
CA GLY A 219 -11.31 8.27 8.63
C GLY A 219 -12.83 8.23 8.61
N GLY A 220 -13.40 7.86 7.47
CA GLY A 220 -14.84 7.79 7.23
C GLY A 220 -15.61 6.90 8.20
N ALA A 221 -15.05 5.74 8.56
CA ALA A 221 -15.72 4.80 9.46
C ALA A 221 -15.87 5.37 10.88
N ARG A 222 -14.88 6.15 11.34
CA ARG A 222 -14.93 6.83 12.63
C ARG A 222 -15.88 8.02 12.63
N ILE A 223 -15.96 8.76 11.52
CA ILE A 223 -16.96 9.81 11.30
C ILE A 223 -18.38 9.22 11.31
N ASN A 224 -18.59 8.09 10.64
CA ASN A 224 -19.86 7.36 10.63
C ASN A 224 -20.29 6.98 12.07
N ARG A 225 -19.36 6.44 12.86
CA ARG A 225 -19.58 6.15 14.28
C ARG A 225 -19.94 7.41 15.09
N ILE A 226 -19.29 8.55 14.82
CA ILE A 226 -19.64 9.82 15.48
C ILE A 226 -21.10 10.19 15.19
N PHE A 227 -21.52 10.14 13.92
CA PHE A 227 -22.87 10.53 13.51
C PHE A 227 -23.96 9.58 14.00
N HIS A 228 -23.73 8.27 13.99
CA HIS A 228 -24.79 7.29 14.16
C HIS A 228 -24.79 6.56 15.51
N GLU A 229 -23.67 6.58 16.24
CA GLU A 229 -23.59 6.02 17.59
C GLU A 229 -23.39 7.10 18.64
N ARG A 230 -22.33 7.92 18.49
CA ARG A 230 -21.91 8.83 19.55
C ARG A 230 -22.83 10.04 19.70
N PHE A 231 -23.21 10.68 18.60
CA PHE A 231 -24.08 11.86 18.65
C PHE A 231 -25.49 11.53 19.19
N PRO A 232 -26.18 10.47 18.72
CA PRO A 232 -27.44 10.04 19.32
C PRO A 232 -27.30 9.71 20.81
N PHE A 233 -26.20 9.07 21.22
CA PHE A 233 -25.93 8.80 22.63
C PHE A 233 -25.78 10.08 23.47
N GLU A 234 -25.07 11.11 22.98
CA GLU A 234 -24.94 12.39 23.69
C GLU A 234 -26.28 13.13 23.79
N LEU A 235 -27.17 13.00 22.79
CA LEU A 235 -28.54 13.52 22.87
C LEU A 235 -29.38 12.81 23.94
N VAL A 236 -29.28 11.47 24.02
CA VAL A 236 -30.01 10.66 25.01
C VAL A 236 -29.41 10.79 26.41
N LYS A 237 -28.10 10.99 26.56
CA LYS A 237 -27.47 11.24 27.86
C LYS A 237 -27.98 12.53 28.52
N MET A 238 -28.52 13.45 27.74
CA MET A 238 -29.25 14.61 28.26
C MET A 238 -30.70 14.30 28.66
N GLU A 239 -31.14 13.04 28.62
CA GLU A 239 -32.47 12.64 29.09
C GLU A 239 -32.68 13.06 30.53
N PHE A 240 -33.85 13.66 30.70
CA PHE A 240 -34.14 14.59 31.77
C PHE A 240 -34.45 13.84 33.06
N ASP A 241 -34.07 14.41 34.21
CA ASP A 241 -34.60 13.96 35.49
C ASP A 241 -36.12 14.17 35.47
N GLU A 242 -36.86 13.08 35.45
CA GLU A 242 -38.33 13.06 35.38
C GLU A 242 -38.95 13.86 36.53
N LYS A 243 -38.29 13.90 37.70
CA LYS A 243 -38.72 14.71 38.85
C LYS A 243 -38.51 16.19 38.60
N GLU A 244 -37.40 16.56 37.96
CA GLU A 244 -37.10 17.95 37.61
C GLU A 244 -38.04 18.47 36.52
N LEU A 245 -38.32 17.70 35.47
CA LEU A 245 -39.26 18.08 34.41
C LEU A 245 -40.67 18.33 34.97
N ARG A 246 -41.16 17.43 35.84
CA ARG A 246 -42.47 17.62 36.51
C ARG A 246 -42.50 18.88 37.38
N ARG A 247 -41.41 19.16 38.10
CA ARG A 247 -41.26 20.38 38.91
C ARG A 247 -41.28 21.64 38.04
N GLU A 248 -40.59 21.63 36.91
CA GLU A 248 -40.55 22.76 35.96
C GLU A 248 -41.91 23.03 35.34
N ILE A 249 -42.62 21.98 34.89
CA ILE A 249 -43.98 22.10 34.36
C ILE A 249 -44.91 22.67 35.44
N SER A 250 -44.80 22.19 36.68
CA SER A 250 -45.59 22.72 37.80
C SER A 250 -45.34 24.22 38.03
N TYR A 251 -44.08 24.65 38.04
CA TYR A 251 -43.74 26.07 38.19
C TYR A 251 -44.15 26.91 36.99
N ALA A 252 -44.01 26.42 35.77
CA ALA A 252 -44.48 27.11 34.56
C ALA A 252 -46.00 27.35 34.62
N ILE A 253 -46.77 26.31 34.95
CA ILE A 253 -48.22 26.40 35.14
C ILE A 253 -48.56 27.42 36.24
N LYS A 254 -47.92 27.35 37.41
CA LYS A 254 -48.17 28.26 38.53
C LYS A 254 -47.84 29.72 38.19
N ASN A 255 -46.71 29.96 37.53
CA ASN A 255 -46.28 31.30 37.12
C ASN A 255 -47.22 31.92 36.07
N ILE A 256 -47.75 31.11 35.14
CA ILE A 256 -48.73 31.58 34.15
C ILE A 256 -50.08 31.87 34.82
N HIS A 257 -50.48 31.08 35.82
CA HIS A 257 -51.73 31.30 36.57
C HIS A 257 -51.66 32.45 37.59
N GLY A 258 -50.47 32.82 38.07
CA GLY A 258 -50.27 33.79 39.17
C GLY A 258 -50.83 35.19 38.92
N ILE A 259 -51.02 35.60 37.66
CA ILE A 259 -51.59 36.91 37.30
C ILE A 259 -53.12 36.84 37.12
N ARG A 260 -53.69 35.65 36.89
CA ARG A 260 -55.07 35.48 36.42
C ARG A 260 -56.13 35.42 37.53
N HIS A 261 -55.73 35.30 38.79
CA HIS A 261 -56.66 35.09 39.91
C HIS A 261 -57.05 36.38 40.66
N VAL A 262 -56.49 37.54 40.29
CA VAL A 262 -56.75 38.82 41.00
C VAL A 262 -57.88 39.64 40.37
N LEU A 263 -58.35 39.31 39.16
CA LEU A 263 -59.44 40.06 38.50
C LEU A 263 -60.45 39.08 37.90
N GLY A 264 -61.71 39.19 38.34
CA GLY A 264 -62.81 38.28 38.04
C GLY A 264 -63.22 38.19 36.55
N PRO A 265 -64.23 37.37 36.23
CA PRO A 265 -64.56 37.01 34.86
C PRO A 265 -65.34 38.15 34.19
N GLY A 266 -64.63 39.00 33.44
CA GLY A 266 -65.24 39.93 32.51
C GLY A 266 -64.49 41.25 32.38
N THR A 267 -63.61 41.33 31.39
CA THR A 267 -63.37 42.49 30.49
C THR A 267 -62.05 42.26 29.76
N GLY A 268 -62.07 42.36 28.43
CA GLY A 268 -60.88 42.30 27.61
C GLY A 268 -60.14 43.64 27.48
N LEU A 269 -59.10 43.57 26.65
CA LEU A 269 -58.30 44.60 25.98
C LEU A 269 -56.94 45.03 26.59
N PHE A 270 -55.90 44.78 25.77
CA PHE A 270 -54.52 45.32 25.68
C PHE A 270 -53.33 44.52 26.26
N THR A 271 -52.54 43.97 25.32
CA THR A 271 -51.05 43.91 25.28
C THR A 271 -50.62 44.74 24.03
N PRO A 272 -49.32 45.03 23.69
CA PRO A 272 -48.09 44.34 24.10
C PRO A 272 -46.77 45.17 24.17
N ASP A 273 -45.70 44.48 24.58
CA ASP A 273 -44.25 44.79 24.53
C ASP A 273 -43.67 45.12 23.13
N MET A 274 -44.40 45.82 22.25
CA MET A 274 -43.92 46.17 20.91
C MET A 274 -43.02 47.42 20.85
N ALA A 275 -42.97 48.26 21.89
CA ALA A 275 -42.19 49.50 21.84
C ALA A 275 -40.66 49.26 21.86
N PHE A 276 -40.21 48.22 22.57
CA PHE A 276 -38.79 47.85 22.65
C PHE A 276 -38.32 47.05 21.41
N GLU A 277 -39.18 46.13 20.93
CA GLU A 277 -38.92 45.33 19.74
C GLU A 277 -38.86 46.18 18.44
N THR A 278 -39.64 47.27 18.39
CA THR A 278 -39.72 48.17 17.22
C THR A 278 -38.45 49.01 17.05
N ILE A 279 -37.75 49.37 18.12
CA ILE A 279 -36.53 50.19 18.06
C ILE A 279 -35.34 49.35 17.56
N VAL A 280 -35.25 48.07 17.96
CA VAL A 280 -34.20 47.13 17.55
C VAL A 280 -34.44 46.60 16.12
N LYS A 281 -35.70 46.27 15.75
CA LYS A 281 -36.07 45.86 14.38
C LYS A 281 -35.85 46.95 13.33
N LYS A 282 -35.80 48.25 13.71
CA LYS A 282 -35.62 49.37 12.78
C LYS A 282 -34.18 49.53 12.29
N GLN A 283 -33.18 49.09 13.05
CA GLN A 283 -31.77 49.12 12.63
C GLN A 283 -31.38 47.89 11.80
N VAL A 284 -31.96 46.72 12.07
CA VAL A 284 -31.73 45.47 11.30
C VAL A 284 -32.45 45.49 9.93
N LYS A 285 -33.48 46.33 9.77
CA LYS A 285 -34.30 46.45 8.54
C LYS A 285 -33.57 46.96 7.30
N LYS A 286 -32.39 47.59 7.41
CA LYS A 286 -31.70 48.19 6.26
C LYS A 286 -30.86 47.23 5.42
N ILE A 287 -30.72 45.95 5.82
CA ILE A 287 -29.85 44.98 5.12
C ILE A 287 -30.65 43.78 4.55
N ARG A 288 -31.95 43.66 4.88
CA ARG A 288 -32.80 42.48 4.59
C ARG A 288 -33.44 42.48 3.19
N GLU A 289 -33.60 43.64 2.58
CA GLU A 289 -34.48 43.86 1.42
C GLU A 289 -33.96 43.28 0.08
N PRO A 290 -32.64 43.27 -0.22
CA PRO A 290 -32.13 42.67 -1.45
C PRO A 290 -32.20 41.12 -1.46
N CYS A 291 -32.05 40.46 -0.30
CA CYS A 291 -31.99 39.00 -0.20
C CYS A 291 -33.36 38.30 -0.21
N LEU A 292 -34.43 39.00 0.19
CA LEU A 292 -35.79 38.43 0.22
C LEU A 292 -36.46 38.39 -1.16
N LYS A 293 -36.18 39.34 -2.06
CA LYS A 293 -36.84 39.39 -3.39
C LYS A 293 -36.61 38.15 -4.25
N CYS A 294 -35.46 37.49 -4.10
CA CYS A 294 -35.14 36.26 -4.83
C CYS A 294 -35.93 35.06 -4.27
N VAL A 295 -36.18 35.04 -2.96
CA VAL A 295 -36.93 33.97 -2.27
C VAL A 295 -38.44 34.15 -2.47
N ASP A 296 -38.95 35.38 -2.54
CA ASP A 296 -40.37 35.69 -2.76
C ASP A 296 -40.91 35.19 -4.11
N MET A 297 -40.06 35.13 -5.15
CA MET A 297 -40.44 34.58 -6.45
C MET A 297 -40.69 33.07 -6.40
N VAL A 298 -39.89 32.33 -5.62
CA VAL A 298 -40.03 30.88 -5.43
C VAL A 298 -41.19 30.56 -4.49
N ILE A 299 -41.40 31.39 -3.46
CA ILE A 299 -42.51 31.25 -2.52
C ILE A 299 -43.87 31.57 -3.17
N SER A 300 -43.95 32.53 -4.10
CA SER A 300 -45.21 32.85 -4.79
C SER A 300 -45.79 31.67 -5.57
N GLU A 301 -44.94 30.85 -6.21
CA GLU A 301 -45.41 29.64 -6.89
C GLU A 301 -45.88 28.56 -5.89
N LEU A 302 -45.12 28.33 -4.83
CA LEU A 302 -45.49 27.38 -3.77
C LEU A 302 -46.80 27.79 -3.05
N ILE A 303 -47.04 29.09 -2.84
CA ILE A 303 -48.29 29.61 -2.24
C ILE A 303 -49.50 29.42 -3.15
N SER A 304 -49.34 29.52 -4.48
CA SER A 304 -50.39 29.23 -5.45
C SER A 304 -50.84 27.76 -5.36
N THR A 305 -49.88 26.85 -5.25
CA THR A 305 -50.13 25.40 -5.09
C THR A 305 -50.79 25.07 -3.74
N VAL A 306 -50.32 25.68 -2.64
CA VAL A 306 -50.87 25.47 -1.29
C VAL A 306 -52.28 26.05 -1.14
N ARG A 307 -52.59 27.20 -1.77
CA ARG A 307 -53.94 27.81 -1.74
C ARG A 307 -55.00 26.95 -2.41
N GLN A 308 -54.65 26.14 -3.41
CA GLN A 308 -55.58 25.18 -4.02
C GLN A 308 -55.88 24.00 -3.07
N CYS A 309 -54.94 23.60 -2.22
CA CYS A 309 -55.10 22.51 -1.25
C CYS A 309 -55.89 22.92 0.01
N THR A 310 -55.81 24.18 0.46
CA THR A 310 -56.47 24.65 1.70
C THR A 310 -57.98 24.93 1.61
N LYS A 311 -58.65 24.68 0.46
CA LYS A 311 -60.10 24.89 0.33
C LYS A 311 -60.99 23.78 0.93
N LYS A 312 -60.42 22.78 1.62
CA LYS A 312 -61.19 21.75 2.35
C LYS A 312 -60.74 21.62 3.80
N GLY A 313 -61.30 22.50 4.64
CA GLY A 313 -61.81 22.27 5.99
C GLY A 313 -60.85 21.83 7.11
N LEU A 314 -60.84 22.55 8.24
CA LEU A 314 -60.97 21.95 9.58
C LEU A 314 -61.23 23.00 10.68
N SER A 315 -61.98 22.56 11.69
CA SER A 315 -62.71 23.32 12.72
C SER A 315 -61.85 23.69 13.94
N PHE A 316 -62.02 24.91 14.46
CA PHE A 316 -61.48 25.35 15.76
C PHE A 316 -62.35 24.85 16.93
N ARG A 317 -61.71 24.35 18.00
CA ARG A 317 -62.32 24.24 19.34
C ARG A 317 -61.51 25.01 20.38
N THR A 318 -62.25 25.76 21.19
CA THR A 318 -61.83 26.58 22.33
C THR A 318 -61.74 25.75 23.61
N GLY A 319 -60.66 25.93 24.39
CA GLY A 319 -60.53 25.39 25.75
C GLY A 319 -59.16 25.64 26.41
N LEU A 320 -59.08 26.67 27.27
CA LEU A 320 -58.01 27.05 28.21
C LEU A 320 -56.58 27.29 27.66
N PHE A 321 -56.12 28.54 27.76
CA PHE A 321 -54.83 29.07 27.26
C PHE A 321 -53.57 28.74 28.10
N THR A 322 -53.70 28.11 29.27
CA THR A 322 -52.54 27.84 30.15
C THR A 322 -51.66 26.64 29.77
N PRO A 323 -52.20 25.52 29.22
CA PRO A 323 -51.39 24.38 28.78
C PRO A 323 -50.42 24.73 27.64
N ASP A 324 -50.81 25.62 26.72
CA ASP A 324 -50.04 25.95 25.53
C ASP A 324 -48.74 26.70 25.86
N LEU A 325 -48.82 27.71 26.73
CA LEU A 325 -47.65 28.50 27.15
C LEU A 325 -46.69 27.70 28.03
N ALA A 326 -47.20 26.81 28.89
CA ALA A 326 -46.37 25.94 29.71
C ALA A 326 -45.69 24.85 28.86
N PHE A 327 -46.40 24.28 27.88
CA PHE A 327 -45.81 23.41 26.87
C PHE A 327 -44.71 24.13 26.08
N GLU A 328 -45.00 25.34 25.57
CA GLU A 328 -44.06 26.16 24.81
C GLU A 328 -42.76 26.45 25.59
N ALA A 329 -42.90 26.98 26.80
CA ALA A 329 -41.76 27.33 27.63
C ALA A 329 -40.88 26.12 27.95
N THR A 330 -41.51 24.97 28.22
CA THR A 330 -40.79 23.73 28.54
C THR A 330 -40.06 23.19 27.31
N VAL A 331 -40.74 23.09 26.16
CA VAL A 331 -40.13 22.63 24.91
C VAL A 331 -38.95 23.53 24.52
N LYS A 332 -39.13 24.85 24.51
CA LYS A 332 -38.05 25.79 24.17
C LYS A 332 -36.82 25.62 25.07
N LYS A 333 -37.04 25.44 26.38
CA LYS A 333 -35.94 25.20 27.32
C LYS A 333 -35.20 23.90 27.02
N GLN A 334 -35.90 22.84 26.61
CA GLN A 334 -35.27 21.56 26.27
C GLN A 334 -34.58 21.57 24.91
N VAL A 335 -35.18 22.18 23.89
CA VAL A 335 -34.56 22.32 22.56
C VAL A 335 -33.28 23.16 22.64
N GLN A 336 -33.23 24.19 23.49
CA GLN A 336 -32.02 25.01 23.67
C GLN A 336 -30.82 24.19 24.17
N LYS A 337 -31.04 23.11 24.95
CA LYS A 337 -29.96 22.23 25.42
C LYS A 337 -29.32 21.40 24.30
N LEU A 338 -29.98 21.25 23.15
CA LEU A 338 -29.47 20.50 21.99
C LEU A 338 -28.29 21.21 21.29
N LYS A 339 -28.04 22.49 21.60
CA LYS A 339 -26.92 23.25 21.03
C LYS A 339 -25.56 22.65 21.38
N GLU A 340 -25.32 22.37 22.65
CA GLU A 340 -24.04 21.85 23.13
C GLU A 340 -23.63 20.50 22.50
N PRO A 341 -24.46 19.43 22.50
CA PRO A 341 -24.09 18.18 21.85
C PRO A 341 -23.95 18.31 20.33
N SER A 342 -24.68 19.24 19.70
CA SER A 342 -24.57 19.49 18.26
C SER A 342 -23.23 20.14 17.91
N ILE A 343 -22.78 21.13 18.70
CA ILE A 343 -21.44 21.72 18.55
C ILE A 343 -20.34 20.69 18.83
N LYS A 344 -20.50 19.89 19.89
CA LYS A 344 -19.54 18.82 20.21
C LYS A 344 -19.42 17.78 19.09
N CYS A 345 -20.52 17.50 18.38
CA CYS A 345 -20.51 16.65 17.19
C CYS A 345 -19.61 17.22 16.09
N VAL A 346 -19.73 18.53 15.81
CA VAL A 346 -18.85 19.24 14.87
C VAL A 346 -17.39 19.12 15.30
N ASP A 347 -17.08 19.38 16.56
CA ASP A 347 -15.70 19.32 17.09
C ASP A 347 -15.06 17.94 16.94
N MET A 348 -15.81 16.88 17.23
CA MET A 348 -15.35 15.50 17.05
C MET A 348 -15.02 15.22 15.59
N VAL A 349 -15.87 15.66 14.65
CA VAL A 349 -15.61 15.48 13.21
C VAL A 349 -14.39 16.27 12.75
N VAL A 350 -14.21 17.52 13.20
CA VAL A 350 -13.02 18.33 12.90
C VAL A 350 -11.74 17.65 13.35
N SER A 351 -11.76 17.06 14.56
CA SER A 351 -10.61 16.31 15.09
C SER A 351 -10.26 15.11 14.21
N GLU A 352 -11.27 14.32 13.79
CA GLU A 352 -11.04 13.17 12.91
C GLU A 352 -10.57 13.58 11.51
N LEU A 353 -11.13 14.66 10.96
CA LEU A 353 -10.73 15.19 9.65
C LEU A 353 -9.27 15.64 9.69
N THR A 354 -8.89 16.41 10.72
CA THR A 354 -7.51 16.86 10.93
C THR A 354 -6.54 15.68 11.11
N SER A 355 -6.94 14.65 11.87
CA SER A 355 -6.14 13.44 12.00
C SER A 355 -5.97 12.71 10.67
N THR A 356 -6.99 12.70 9.82
CA THR A 356 -6.95 12.06 8.49
C THR A 356 -5.99 12.80 7.56
N ILE A 357 -6.00 14.14 7.58
CA ILE A 357 -5.05 14.97 6.81
C ILE A 357 -3.60 14.63 7.17
N ARG A 358 -3.29 14.57 8.46
CA ARG A 358 -1.93 14.22 8.93
C ARG A 358 -1.48 12.82 8.50
N LYS A 359 -2.40 11.85 8.49
CA LYS A 359 -2.13 10.49 8.02
C LYS A 359 -1.98 10.38 6.50
N CYS A 360 -2.60 11.29 5.73
CA CYS A 360 -2.40 11.35 4.28
C CYS A 360 -1.07 12.02 3.91
N SER A 361 -0.69 13.06 4.66
CA SER A 361 0.53 13.84 4.42
C SER A 361 1.82 13.12 4.82
N GLU A 362 1.76 12.02 5.58
CA GLU A 362 2.93 11.18 5.90
C GLU A 362 3.66 10.68 4.65
N LYS A 363 2.94 10.38 3.56
CA LYS A 363 3.56 9.97 2.29
C LYS A 363 4.35 11.10 1.61
N LEU A 364 4.17 12.34 2.03
CA LEU A 364 4.90 13.52 1.55
C LEU A 364 6.17 13.80 2.36
N GLN A 365 6.58 12.91 3.27
CA GLN A 365 7.78 13.08 4.10
C GLN A 365 9.07 13.29 3.28
N GLN A 366 9.09 12.87 2.02
CA GLN A 366 10.18 13.17 1.08
C GLN A 366 10.42 14.68 0.89
N TYR A 367 9.35 15.48 0.93
CA TYR A 367 9.35 16.93 0.74
C TYR A 367 8.79 17.60 2.00
N PRO A 368 9.60 17.81 3.05
CA PRO A 368 9.11 18.26 4.35
C PRO A 368 8.40 19.63 4.30
N ARG A 369 8.92 20.58 3.51
CA ARG A 369 8.30 21.90 3.37
C ARG A 369 6.96 21.84 2.64
N LEU A 370 6.85 21.03 1.57
CA LEU A 370 5.57 20.77 0.91
C LEU A 370 4.55 20.17 1.87
N ARG A 371 4.97 19.17 2.67
CA ARG A 371 4.12 18.53 3.66
C ARG A 371 3.57 19.54 4.67
N GLU A 372 4.45 20.34 5.28
CA GLU A 372 4.08 21.35 6.27
C GLU A 372 3.09 22.36 5.68
N GLU A 373 3.36 22.85 4.47
CA GLU A 373 2.53 23.87 3.84
C GLU A 373 1.17 23.32 3.41
N MET A 374 1.12 22.09 2.89
CA MET A 374 -0.13 21.41 2.56
C MET A 374 -0.97 21.14 3.82
N GLU A 375 -0.36 20.63 4.90
CA GLU A 375 -1.05 20.44 6.17
C GLU A 375 -1.59 21.76 6.72
N ARG A 376 -0.79 22.84 6.64
CA ARG A 376 -1.17 24.18 7.09
C ARG A 376 -2.38 24.72 6.31
N ILE A 377 -2.33 24.69 4.98
CA ILE A 377 -3.41 25.20 4.12
C ILE A 377 -4.71 24.44 4.38
N VAL A 378 -4.68 23.11 4.34
CA VAL A 378 -5.89 22.30 4.50
C VAL A 378 -6.44 22.40 5.92
N THR A 379 -5.58 22.40 6.95
CA THR A 379 -6.04 22.58 8.34
C THR A 379 -6.64 23.97 8.57
N THR A 380 -6.10 25.00 7.92
CA THR A 380 -6.67 26.36 7.97
C THR A 380 -8.06 26.38 7.35
N HIS A 381 -8.23 25.78 6.17
CA HIS A 381 -9.54 25.64 5.52
C HIS A 381 -10.55 24.90 6.42
N ILE A 382 -10.15 23.78 7.04
CA ILE A 382 -11.01 23.03 7.96
C ILE A 382 -11.49 23.90 9.13
N ARG A 383 -10.61 24.74 9.71
CA ARG A 383 -10.97 25.67 10.81
C ARG A 383 -11.94 26.77 10.36
N GLU A 384 -11.79 27.28 9.14
CA GLU A 384 -12.75 28.23 8.58
C GLU A 384 -14.13 27.58 8.35
N ARG A 385 -14.14 26.33 7.84
CA ARG A 385 -15.36 25.55 7.66
C ARG A 385 -16.01 25.16 8.98
N GLU A 386 -15.22 24.91 10.03
CA GLU A 386 -15.70 24.68 11.40
C GLU A 386 -16.55 25.85 11.88
N GLY A 387 -16.05 27.09 11.81
CA GLY A 387 -16.80 28.28 12.22
C GLY A 387 -18.15 28.39 11.53
N ARG A 388 -18.16 28.29 10.19
CA ARG A 388 -19.39 28.34 9.38
C ARG A 388 -20.36 27.20 9.68
N THR A 389 -19.86 25.99 9.93
CA THR A 389 -20.70 24.84 10.24
C THR A 389 -21.33 24.98 11.62
N LYS A 390 -20.58 25.48 12.62
CA LYS A 390 -21.10 25.76 13.95
C LYS A 390 -22.20 26.82 13.92
N GLU A 391 -22.02 27.90 13.16
CA GLU A 391 -23.06 28.92 12.95
C GLU A 391 -24.34 28.33 12.35
N GLN A 392 -24.21 27.51 11.30
CA GLN A 392 -25.36 26.88 10.65
C GLN A 392 -26.07 25.88 11.59
N VAL A 393 -25.32 25.09 12.34
CA VAL A 393 -25.86 24.15 13.34
C VAL A 393 -26.65 24.91 14.41
N MET A 394 -26.13 26.03 14.91
CA MET A 394 -26.82 26.87 15.88
C MET A 394 -28.11 27.46 15.29
N LEU A 395 -28.06 27.94 14.05
CA LEU A 395 -29.22 28.46 13.33
C LEU A 395 -30.31 27.40 13.16
N LEU A 396 -29.96 26.16 12.84
CA LEU A 396 -30.93 25.06 12.73
C LEU A 396 -31.66 24.82 14.05
N ILE A 397 -30.96 24.87 15.19
CA ILE A 397 -31.60 24.76 16.50
C ILE A 397 -32.44 26.00 16.82
N ASP A 398 -32.00 27.20 16.41
CA ASP A 398 -32.78 28.43 16.57
C ASP A 398 -34.09 28.41 15.73
N ILE A 399 -34.09 27.74 14.58
CA ILE A 399 -35.30 27.51 13.78
C ILE A 399 -36.30 26.62 14.54
N GLU A 400 -35.83 25.54 15.18
CA GLU A 400 -36.67 24.68 16.03
C GLU A 400 -37.24 25.44 17.25
N LEU A 401 -36.52 26.44 17.76
CA LEU A 401 -37.00 27.32 18.83
C LEU A 401 -37.99 28.39 18.34
N ALA A 402 -37.89 28.82 17.08
CA ALA A 402 -38.70 29.90 16.55
C ALA A 402 -40.16 29.52 16.32
N TYR A 403 -40.42 28.26 15.95
CA TYR A 403 -41.76 27.78 15.65
C TYR A 403 -41.96 26.33 16.06
N MET A 404 -42.98 26.08 16.88
CA MET A 404 -43.36 24.70 17.24
C MET A 404 -44.52 24.23 16.39
N ASN A 405 -44.27 23.22 15.54
CA ASN A 405 -45.29 22.68 14.66
C ASN A 405 -46.16 21.65 15.37
N THR A 406 -47.21 22.09 16.06
CA THR A 406 -48.21 21.20 16.69
C THR A 406 -49.13 20.49 15.69
N ASN A 407 -48.99 20.75 14.39
CA ASN A 407 -49.71 20.05 13.32
C ASN A 407 -48.91 18.90 12.70
N HIS A 408 -47.72 18.60 13.24
CA HIS A 408 -46.88 17.51 12.76
C HIS A 408 -47.61 16.15 12.90
N GLU A 409 -47.49 15.28 11.90
CA GLU A 409 -48.22 13.99 11.84
C GLU A 409 -47.91 13.06 13.03
N ASP A 410 -46.65 12.99 13.43
CA ASP A 410 -46.20 12.19 14.59
C ASP A 410 -46.53 12.83 15.95
N PHE A 411 -47.12 14.03 15.99
CA PHE A 411 -47.48 14.69 17.24
C PHE A 411 -48.82 14.18 17.75
N ILE A 412 -48.84 13.63 18.97
CA ILE A 412 -50.05 12.98 19.53
C ILE A 412 -51.26 13.93 19.66
N GLY A 413 -51.02 15.24 19.79
CA GLY A 413 -52.06 16.25 19.99
C GLY A 413 -52.67 16.25 21.40
N PHE A 414 -53.28 17.39 21.77
CA PHE A 414 -53.83 17.63 23.12
C PHE A 414 -54.91 16.62 23.53
N ALA A 415 -55.79 16.22 22.60
CA ALA A 415 -56.90 15.31 22.89
C ALA A 415 -56.42 13.91 23.32
N ASN A 416 -55.41 13.37 22.63
CA ASN A 416 -54.87 12.04 22.94
C ASN A 416 -53.98 12.06 24.19
N ALA A 417 -53.22 13.14 24.42
CA ALA A 417 -52.42 13.32 25.63
C ALA A 417 -53.30 13.34 26.90
N GLN A 418 -54.46 14.00 26.83
CA GLN A 418 -55.42 14.05 27.93
C GLN A 418 -56.13 12.71 28.16
N GLN A 419 -56.41 11.93 27.09
CA GLN A 419 -56.95 10.57 27.21
C GLN A 419 -55.95 9.61 27.88
N ARG A 420 -54.66 9.69 27.54
CA ARG A 420 -53.59 8.88 28.16
C ARG A 420 -53.47 9.16 29.67
N SER A 421 -53.54 10.43 30.07
CA SER A 421 -53.57 10.84 31.49
C SER A 421 -54.78 10.24 32.24
N ASN A 422 -55.96 10.21 31.60
CA ASN A 422 -57.18 9.64 32.21
C ASN A 422 -57.12 8.12 32.36
N GLN A 423 -56.48 7.41 31.44
CA GLN A 423 -56.26 5.97 31.54
C GLN A 423 -55.28 5.62 32.66
N MET A 424 -54.27 6.46 32.89
CA MET A 424 -53.30 6.29 33.98
C MET A 424 -53.97 6.47 35.36
N ASN A 425 -54.92 7.41 35.48
CA ASN A 425 -55.74 7.57 36.69
C ASN A 425 -56.78 6.46 36.90
N LYS A 426 -57.34 5.86 35.83
CA LYS A 426 -58.19 4.66 35.94
C LYS A 426 -57.41 3.43 36.43
N LYS A 427 -56.12 3.31 36.10
CA LYS A 427 -55.21 2.30 36.66
C LYS A 427 -54.92 2.52 38.15
N LYS A 428 -54.99 3.76 38.64
CA LYS A 428 -54.89 4.08 40.08
C LYS A 428 -56.19 3.84 40.87
N THR A 429 -57.33 3.64 40.20
CA THR A 429 -58.65 3.37 40.83
C THR A 429 -59.15 1.93 40.63
N SER A 430 -58.30 1.03 40.13
CA SER A 430 -58.63 -0.40 40.04
C SER A 430 -58.17 -1.10 41.33
N GLY A 431 -59.08 -1.68 42.11
CA GLY A 431 -58.89 -2.27 43.46
C GLY A 431 -57.83 -3.38 43.62
N ASN A 432 -57.02 -3.66 42.59
CA ASN A 432 -55.96 -4.67 42.59
C ASN A 432 -54.55 -4.08 42.41
N GLN A 433 -54.36 -2.75 42.52
CA GLN A 433 -53.02 -2.18 42.43
C GLN A 433 -52.18 -2.57 43.66
N VAL A 434 -51.03 -3.20 43.40
CA VAL A 434 -50.08 -3.58 44.44
C VAL A 434 -49.41 -2.32 44.97
N ILE A 435 -49.64 -2.03 46.25
CA ILE A 435 -49.06 -0.92 46.99
C ILE A 435 -47.59 -1.20 47.30
N ARG A 436 -47.28 -2.40 47.82
CA ARG A 436 -45.90 -2.79 48.17
C ARG A 436 -45.73 -4.30 48.13
N LYS A 437 -44.52 -4.75 47.81
CA LYS A 437 -44.11 -6.14 47.95
C LYS A 437 -42.83 -6.22 48.79
N GLY A 438 -42.65 -7.31 49.52
CA GLY A 438 -41.43 -7.49 50.31
C GLY A 438 -41.45 -8.76 51.16
N TRP A 439 -40.27 -9.18 51.59
CA TRP A 439 -40.11 -10.31 52.50
C TRP A 439 -40.46 -9.87 53.93
N LEU A 440 -41.32 -10.62 54.59
CA LEU A 440 -41.61 -10.46 56.02
C LEU A 440 -41.65 -11.83 56.69
N THR A 441 -41.20 -11.89 57.93
CA THR A 441 -41.24 -13.10 58.74
C THR A 441 -42.49 -13.12 59.61
N ILE A 442 -43.31 -14.19 59.53
CA ILE A 442 -44.43 -14.38 60.46
C ILE A 442 -43.89 -15.06 61.73
N ASN A 443 -44.00 -14.39 62.87
CA ASN A 443 -43.36 -14.84 64.12
C ASN A 443 -44.28 -15.70 65.01
N ASN A 444 -45.60 -15.47 64.99
CA ASN A 444 -46.58 -16.16 65.84
C ASN A 444 -47.17 -17.45 65.21
N ILE A 445 -46.35 -18.27 64.53
CA ILE A 445 -46.78 -19.60 64.07
C ILE A 445 -46.16 -20.64 65.03
N GLY A 446 -47.00 -21.26 65.86
CA GLY A 446 -46.57 -22.18 66.92
C GLY A 446 -45.60 -23.28 66.47
N ILE A 447 -44.70 -23.66 67.38
CA ILE A 447 -43.56 -24.57 67.16
C ILE A 447 -43.97 -25.91 66.53
N MET A 448 -45.18 -26.42 66.83
CA MET A 448 -45.73 -27.67 66.26
C MET A 448 -46.15 -27.57 64.78
N LYS A 449 -46.16 -26.37 64.16
CA LYS A 449 -46.51 -26.16 62.74
C LYS A 449 -45.39 -25.53 61.90
N GLY A 450 -44.15 -25.51 62.38
CA GLY A 450 -42.96 -25.24 61.56
C GLY A 450 -42.19 -23.93 61.82
N GLY A 451 -42.34 -23.30 62.99
CA GLY A 451 -41.52 -22.14 63.40
C GLY A 451 -41.77 -20.83 62.64
N SER A 452 -41.02 -19.78 62.98
CA SER A 452 -41.09 -18.49 62.27
C SER A 452 -40.61 -18.70 60.84
N LYS A 453 -41.43 -18.32 59.86
CA LYS A 453 -41.11 -18.49 58.45
C LYS A 453 -41.25 -17.17 57.70
N GLU A 454 -40.33 -16.97 56.77
CA GLU A 454 -40.34 -15.83 55.88
C GLU A 454 -41.22 -16.13 54.67
N TYR A 455 -42.02 -15.14 54.30
CA TYR A 455 -42.93 -15.21 53.17
C TYR A 455 -42.82 -13.92 52.36
N TRP A 456 -43.14 -14.01 51.07
CA TRP A 456 -43.23 -12.85 50.20
C TRP A 456 -44.61 -12.22 50.31
N PHE A 457 -44.69 -11.02 50.88
CA PHE A 457 -45.95 -10.29 51.07
C PHE A 457 -46.21 -9.34 49.91
N VAL A 458 -47.48 -9.24 49.53
CA VAL A 458 -48.02 -8.34 48.52
C VAL A 458 -49.20 -7.60 49.14
N LEU A 459 -49.01 -6.33 49.42
CA LEU A 459 -50.03 -5.43 49.94
C LEU A 459 -50.74 -4.73 48.78
N THR A 460 -52.06 -4.82 48.71
CA THR A 460 -52.92 -4.02 47.83
C THR A 460 -53.82 -3.11 48.66
N ALA A 461 -54.58 -2.22 48.00
CA ALA A 461 -55.53 -1.34 48.68
C ALA A 461 -56.65 -2.08 49.43
N GLU A 462 -56.94 -3.33 49.05
CA GLU A 462 -58.05 -4.11 49.61
C GLU A 462 -57.57 -5.35 50.39
N ASN A 463 -56.38 -5.89 50.08
CA ASN A 463 -55.92 -7.15 50.65
C ASN A 463 -54.40 -7.17 50.91
N LEU A 464 -54.00 -7.81 52.01
CA LEU A 464 -52.64 -8.25 52.28
C LEU A 464 -52.52 -9.74 51.98
N SER A 465 -51.81 -10.11 50.93
CA SER A 465 -51.56 -11.50 50.55
C SER A 465 -50.12 -11.89 50.82
N TRP A 466 -49.85 -13.17 51.07
CA TRP A 466 -48.48 -13.67 51.10
C TRP A 466 -48.31 -15.02 50.42
N TYR A 467 -47.12 -15.23 49.88
CA TYR A 467 -46.72 -16.32 49.01
C TYR A 467 -45.52 -17.06 49.59
N LYS A 468 -45.30 -18.29 49.14
CA LYS A 468 -44.14 -19.08 49.55
C LYS A 468 -42.82 -18.38 49.17
N ASP A 469 -42.79 -17.76 48.01
CA ASP A 469 -41.64 -17.12 47.36
C ASP A 469 -42.09 -15.94 46.48
N ASP A 470 -41.11 -15.20 45.96
CA ASP A 470 -41.28 -14.01 45.12
C ASP A 470 -41.74 -14.32 43.69
N GLU A 471 -41.75 -15.61 43.28
CA GLU A 471 -42.36 -16.06 42.02
C GLU A 471 -43.90 -15.96 42.04
N GLU A 472 -44.52 -15.75 43.21
CA GLU A 472 -45.96 -15.54 43.40
C GLU A 472 -46.86 -16.68 42.85
N LYS A 473 -46.29 -17.87 42.64
CA LYS A 473 -47.00 -19.04 42.11
C LYS A 473 -47.91 -19.70 43.16
N GLU A 474 -47.46 -19.76 44.42
CA GLU A 474 -48.18 -20.41 45.51
C GLU A 474 -48.62 -19.41 46.59
N LYS A 475 -49.85 -18.89 46.46
CA LYS A 475 -50.46 -18.00 47.46
C LYS A 475 -50.82 -18.79 48.72
N LYS A 476 -50.18 -18.44 49.84
CA LYS A 476 -50.40 -19.11 51.13
C LYS A 476 -51.63 -18.58 51.85
N TYR A 477 -51.89 -17.27 51.75
CA TYR A 477 -53.05 -16.64 52.35
C TYR A 477 -53.37 -15.29 51.72
N MET A 478 -54.61 -14.85 51.90
CA MET A 478 -55.09 -13.51 51.55
C MET A 478 -55.92 -12.99 52.72
N LEU A 479 -55.55 -11.84 53.23
CA LEU A 479 -56.17 -11.18 54.36
C LEU A 479 -56.76 -9.85 53.90
N SER A 480 -58.05 -9.60 54.11
CA SER A 480 -58.65 -8.30 53.84
C SER A 480 -58.07 -7.25 54.79
N VAL A 481 -57.76 -6.07 54.27
CA VAL A 481 -57.21 -4.96 55.09
C VAL A 481 -58.29 -4.20 55.87
N ASP A 482 -59.57 -4.51 55.63
CA ASP A 482 -60.69 -3.88 56.32
C ASP A 482 -60.66 -4.17 57.82
N ASN A 483 -60.84 -3.11 58.62
CA ASN A 483 -60.83 -3.16 60.09
C ASN A 483 -59.53 -3.68 60.74
N LEU A 484 -58.42 -3.72 59.99
CA LEU A 484 -57.10 -4.01 60.57
C LEU A 484 -56.43 -2.75 61.10
N LYS A 485 -55.84 -2.86 62.28
CA LYS A 485 -54.91 -1.86 62.85
C LYS A 485 -53.56 -2.48 63.11
N LEU A 486 -52.54 -1.63 63.03
CA LEU A 486 -51.15 -1.97 63.32
C LEU A 486 -50.80 -1.50 64.73
N ARG A 487 -50.08 -2.34 65.48
CA ARG A 487 -49.41 -1.95 66.72
C ARG A 487 -48.00 -2.50 66.75
N ASP A 488 -47.07 -1.76 67.34
CA ASP A 488 -45.74 -2.28 67.60
C ASP A 488 -45.80 -3.30 68.75
N VAL A 489 -44.97 -4.34 68.66
CA VAL A 489 -44.82 -5.36 69.71
C VAL A 489 -43.48 -5.11 70.40
N GLU A 490 -43.49 -5.09 71.74
CA GLU A 490 -42.26 -4.90 72.52
C GLU A 490 -41.21 -5.96 72.18
N LYS A 491 -39.96 -5.53 71.98
CA LYS A 491 -38.85 -6.42 71.65
C LYS A 491 -38.60 -7.39 72.81
N GLY A 492 -38.71 -8.70 72.57
CA GLY A 492 -38.24 -9.71 73.53
C GLY A 492 -36.72 -9.60 73.74
N PHE A 493 -36.24 -9.97 74.94
CA PHE A 493 -34.87 -9.73 75.45
C PHE A 493 -33.71 -10.27 74.57
N MET A 494 -33.99 -10.97 73.47
CA MET A 494 -33.00 -11.49 72.50
C MET A 494 -33.36 -11.28 71.01
N SER A 495 -34.36 -10.46 70.64
CA SER A 495 -34.71 -10.23 69.22
C SER A 495 -34.13 -8.92 68.67
N SER A 496 -33.27 -9.02 67.64
CA SER A 496 -32.77 -7.86 66.88
C SER A 496 -33.78 -7.32 65.86
N LYS A 497 -34.76 -8.14 65.45
CA LYS A 497 -35.78 -7.79 64.45
C LYS A 497 -36.84 -6.84 65.01
N HIS A 498 -37.33 -5.91 64.20
CA HIS A 498 -38.46 -5.05 64.53
C HIS A 498 -39.76 -5.82 64.29
N ILE A 499 -40.63 -5.90 65.29
CA ILE A 499 -41.85 -6.71 65.25
C ILE A 499 -43.07 -5.81 65.41
N PHE A 500 -44.03 -5.95 64.52
CA PHE A 500 -45.33 -5.30 64.60
C PHE A 500 -46.44 -6.33 64.39
N ALA A 501 -47.61 -6.06 64.96
CA ALA A 501 -48.77 -6.94 64.90
C ALA A 501 -49.95 -6.27 64.19
N LEU A 502 -50.58 -7.00 63.29
CA LEU A 502 -51.87 -6.65 62.70
C LEU A 502 -52.99 -7.30 63.51
N PHE A 503 -53.94 -6.52 64.02
CA PHE A 503 -55.09 -7.00 64.78
C PHE A 503 -56.39 -6.39 64.25
N ASN A 504 -57.50 -7.10 64.39
CA ASN A 504 -58.81 -6.60 63.95
C ASN A 504 -59.48 -5.79 65.08
N THR A 505 -60.01 -4.61 64.76
CA THR A 505 -60.67 -3.74 65.75
C THR A 505 -61.97 -4.31 66.31
N GLU A 506 -62.62 -5.23 65.59
CA GLU A 506 -63.84 -5.93 66.02
C GLU A 506 -63.56 -7.22 66.82
N GLN A 507 -62.31 -7.43 67.28
CA GLN A 507 -61.86 -8.60 68.03
C GLN A 507 -62.04 -9.96 67.34
N ARG A 508 -62.17 -9.97 66.00
CA ARG A 508 -62.16 -11.20 65.20
C ARG A 508 -60.74 -11.73 65.02
N ASN A 509 -60.62 -13.04 64.78
CA ASN A 509 -59.33 -13.64 64.44
C ASN A 509 -58.84 -13.11 63.09
N VAL A 510 -57.58 -12.69 63.04
CA VAL A 510 -56.93 -12.11 61.84
C VAL A 510 -56.34 -13.20 60.96
N TYR A 511 -55.73 -14.21 61.55
CA TYR A 511 -55.14 -15.32 60.81
C TYR A 511 -55.45 -16.64 61.51
N LYS A 512 -56.27 -17.50 60.88
CA LYS A 512 -56.72 -18.77 61.46
C LYS A 512 -57.32 -18.55 62.87
N ASP A 513 -56.75 -19.17 63.89
CA ASP A 513 -57.18 -19.07 65.29
C ASP A 513 -56.49 -17.92 66.05
N TYR A 514 -55.61 -17.16 65.40
CA TYR A 514 -54.86 -16.07 66.02
C TYR A 514 -55.59 -14.73 65.90
N ARG A 515 -55.78 -14.06 67.05
CA ARG A 515 -56.38 -12.72 67.16
C ARG A 515 -55.52 -11.59 66.58
N GLN A 516 -54.23 -11.84 66.40
CA GLN A 516 -53.29 -10.90 65.79
C GLN A 516 -52.25 -11.66 64.94
N LEU A 517 -51.77 -11.03 63.88
CA LEU A 517 -50.72 -11.53 63.01
C LEU A 517 -49.42 -10.75 63.26
N GLU A 518 -48.42 -11.40 63.83
CA GLU A 518 -47.11 -10.78 64.13
C GLU A 518 -46.14 -10.94 62.97
N LEU A 519 -45.67 -9.80 62.46
CA LEU A 519 -44.75 -9.68 61.34
C LEU A 519 -43.44 -9.04 61.82
N ALA A 520 -42.31 -9.58 61.36
CA ALA A 520 -40.99 -9.10 61.71
C ALA A 520 -40.18 -8.72 60.46
N CYS A 521 -39.47 -7.59 60.53
CA CYS A 521 -38.50 -7.11 59.53
C CYS A 521 -37.13 -6.83 60.18
N GLU A 522 -36.07 -6.78 59.37
CA GLU A 522 -34.69 -6.75 59.87
C GLU A 522 -34.24 -5.34 60.27
N THR A 523 -34.78 -4.29 59.64
CA THR A 523 -34.38 -2.90 59.90
C THR A 523 -35.57 -1.98 60.20
N GLN A 524 -35.34 -0.91 60.97
CA GLN A 524 -36.37 0.07 61.32
C GLN A 524 -36.71 1.03 60.16
N GLU A 525 -35.82 1.17 59.17
CA GLU A 525 -36.05 1.96 57.96
C GLU A 525 -37.07 1.30 57.01
N GLU A 526 -37.02 -0.03 56.87
CA GLU A 526 -38.04 -0.79 56.13
C GLU A 526 -39.46 -0.65 56.71
N ALA A 527 -39.57 -0.33 58.01
CA ALA A 527 -40.84 -0.14 58.70
C ALA A 527 -41.39 1.30 58.63
N ARG A 528 -40.58 2.32 58.26
CA ARG A 528 -40.90 3.75 58.48
C ARG A 528 -40.79 4.67 57.25
N GLU A 529 -40.70 4.17 56.03
CA GLU A 529 -40.77 5.02 54.82
C GLU A 529 -42.15 5.69 54.64
N ASN A 530 -42.38 6.81 55.33
CA ASN A 530 -43.48 7.75 55.10
C ASN A 530 -42.99 9.22 55.17
N GLY A 531 -41.69 9.45 54.98
CA GLY A 531 -41.04 10.74 55.28
C GLY A 531 -40.84 11.73 54.11
N SER A 532 -40.93 11.33 52.84
CA SER A 532 -40.59 12.22 51.71
C SER A 532 -41.70 12.50 50.69
N ASP A 533 -42.87 11.88 50.83
CA ASP A 533 -44.00 12.05 49.88
C ASP A 533 -44.97 13.19 50.22
N SER A 534 -44.70 13.95 51.29
CA SER A 534 -45.59 15.03 51.72
C SER A 534 -45.72 16.18 50.70
N PHE A 535 -44.78 16.34 49.75
CA PHE A 535 -44.86 17.43 48.77
C PHE A 535 -45.75 17.10 47.56
N MET A 536 -45.81 15.83 47.11
CA MET A 536 -46.67 15.43 46.00
C MET A 536 -48.16 15.39 46.40
N HIS A 537 -48.49 14.96 47.62
CA HIS A 537 -49.88 14.95 48.08
C HIS A 537 -50.49 16.32 48.42
N SER A 538 -49.74 17.42 48.26
CA SER A 538 -50.24 18.79 48.44
C SER A 538 -50.69 19.47 47.14
N MET A 539 -50.50 18.82 45.99
CA MET A 539 -50.91 19.38 44.69
C MET A 539 -52.41 19.13 44.46
N ASP A 540 -53.12 20.17 44.00
CA ASP A 540 -54.48 20.04 43.47
C ASP A 540 -54.52 18.90 42.43
N PRO A 541 -55.41 17.89 42.57
CA PRO A 541 -55.56 16.81 41.59
C PRO A 541 -55.74 17.30 40.14
N GLN A 542 -56.27 18.51 39.94
CA GLN A 542 -56.35 19.13 38.62
C GLN A 542 -54.97 19.53 38.08
N LEU A 543 -54.09 20.06 38.93
CA LEU A 543 -52.73 20.47 38.57
C LEU A 543 -51.86 19.26 38.22
N GLU A 544 -51.95 18.17 38.97
CA GLU A 544 -51.24 16.92 38.62
C GLU A 544 -51.63 16.40 37.24
N ARG A 545 -52.93 16.43 36.92
CA ARG A 545 -53.43 15.99 35.61
C ARG A 545 -52.92 16.89 34.48
N GLN A 546 -52.89 18.21 34.70
CA GLN A 546 -52.33 19.18 33.75
C GLN A 546 -50.82 18.96 33.53
N VAL A 547 -50.06 18.74 34.61
CA VAL A 547 -48.62 18.44 34.53
C VAL A 547 -48.37 17.19 33.68
N GLU A 548 -49.14 16.13 33.90
CA GLU A 548 -48.98 14.88 33.15
C GLU A 548 -49.41 15.02 31.67
N THR A 549 -50.47 15.77 31.37
CA THR A 549 -50.84 16.07 29.98
C THR A 549 -49.75 16.86 29.26
N ILE A 550 -49.18 17.90 29.88
CA ILE A 550 -48.09 18.67 29.29
C ILE A 550 -46.83 17.82 29.14
N ARG A 551 -46.49 16.97 30.12
CA ARG A 551 -45.35 16.03 30.03
C ARG A 551 -45.46 15.15 28.78
N ASN A 552 -46.61 14.51 28.58
CA ASN A 552 -46.84 13.65 27.41
C ASN A 552 -46.74 14.41 26.08
N LEU A 553 -47.16 15.68 26.04
CA LEU A 553 -47.00 16.54 24.86
C LEU A 553 -45.54 16.91 24.64
N VAL A 554 -44.82 17.32 25.68
CA VAL A 554 -43.38 17.62 25.64
C VAL A 554 -42.60 16.42 25.13
N ASP A 555 -42.84 15.22 25.66
CA ASP A 555 -42.17 13.99 25.23
C ASP A 555 -42.43 13.70 23.75
N SER A 556 -43.70 13.78 23.32
CA SER A 556 -44.08 13.56 21.93
C SER A 556 -43.42 14.56 20.98
N TYR A 557 -43.35 15.83 21.36
CA TYR A 557 -42.73 16.86 20.53
C TYR A 557 -41.21 16.72 20.51
N MET A 558 -40.58 16.47 21.66
CA MET A 558 -39.13 16.28 21.76
C MET A 558 -38.66 15.03 20.98
N ALA A 559 -39.47 13.98 20.88
CA ALA A 559 -39.18 12.83 20.04
C ALA A 559 -39.05 13.21 18.55
N ILE A 560 -39.92 14.11 18.07
CA ILE A 560 -39.87 14.63 16.70
C ILE A 560 -38.62 15.48 16.51
N VAL A 561 -38.37 16.45 17.40
CA VAL A 561 -37.17 17.31 17.31
C VAL A 561 -35.89 16.47 17.34
N ASN A 562 -35.78 15.49 18.24
CA ASN A 562 -34.63 14.58 18.31
C ASN A 562 -34.47 13.74 17.04
N LYS A 563 -35.55 13.35 16.36
CA LYS A 563 -35.49 12.66 15.07
C LYS A 563 -34.97 13.60 13.98
N THR A 564 -35.47 14.83 13.93
CA THR A 564 -35.03 15.87 12.97
C THR A 564 -33.55 16.24 13.16
N VAL A 565 -33.13 16.53 14.40
CA VAL A 565 -31.75 16.91 14.72
C VAL A 565 -30.76 15.76 14.43
N ARG A 566 -31.12 14.51 14.75
CA ARG A 566 -30.27 13.33 14.43
C ARG A 566 -30.05 13.14 12.93
N ASP A 567 -30.98 13.58 12.09
CA ASP A 567 -30.88 13.48 10.64
C ASP A 567 -30.19 14.69 10.00
N LEU A 568 -30.56 15.92 10.41
CA LEU A 568 -30.06 17.14 9.81
C LEU A 568 -28.62 17.49 10.21
N MET A 569 -28.17 17.15 11.42
CA MET A 569 -26.82 17.49 11.88
C MET A 569 -25.73 16.78 11.05
N PRO A 570 -25.77 15.44 10.85
CA PRO A 570 -24.81 14.77 9.98
C PRO A 570 -24.81 15.33 8.56
N LYS A 571 -25.98 15.59 7.97
CA LYS A 571 -26.10 16.13 6.60
C LYS A 571 -25.48 17.53 6.48
N THR A 572 -25.67 18.37 7.49
CA THR A 572 -25.10 19.72 7.53
C THR A 572 -23.58 19.67 7.60
N ILE A 573 -23.02 18.81 8.47
CA ILE A 573 -21.57 18.63 8.62
C ILE A 573 -20.97 18.01 7.35
N MET A 574 -21.61 16.98 6.79
CA MET A 574 -21.20 16.36 5.53
C MET A 574 -21.12 17.40 4.41
N HIS A 575 -22.15 18.21 4.23
CA HIS A 575 -22.21 19.19 3.15
C HIS A 575 -21.24 20.36 3.34
N LEU A 576 -21.28 21.03 4.50
CA LEU A 576 -20.55 22.27 4.73
C LEU A 576 -19.09 22.08 5.11
N MET A 577 -18.71 20.91 5.62
CA MET A 577 -17.36 20.64 6.10
C MET A 577 -16.68 19.57 5.28
N ILE A 578 -17.19 18.33 5.25
CA ILE A 578 -16.48 17.19 4.65
C ILE A 578 -16.41 17.33 3.13
N ASN A 579 -17.57 17.47 2.47
CA ASN A 579 -17.65 17.61 1.01
C ASN A 579 -16.97 18.90 0.53
N ASN A 580 -17.11 19.99 1.28
CA ASN A 580 -16.43 21.24 0.94
C ASN A 580 -14.91 21.18 1.12
N THR A 581 -14.41 20.45 2.12
CA THR A 581 -12.97 20.20 2.29
C THR A 581 -12.45 19.29 1.19
N LYS A 582 -13.22 18.24 0.82
CA LYS A 582 -12.90 17.38 -0.33
C LYS A 582 -12.79 18.22 -1.60
N GLU A 583 -13.81 19.02 -1.92
CA GLU A 583 -13.79 19.89 -3.10
C GLU A 583 -12.57 20.81 -3.11
N PHE A 584 -12.30 21.51 -2.00
CA PHE A 584 -11.13 22.37 -1.85
C PHE A 584 -9.80 21.65 -2.11
N ILE A 585 -9.62 20.43 -1.59
CA ILE A 585 -8.41 19.63 -1.81
C ILE A 585 -8.24 19.30 -3.31
N PHE A 586 -9.32 19.00 -4.02
CA PHE A 586 -9.28 18.62 -5.42
C PHE A 586 -9.13 19.81 -6.38
N SER A 587 -9.75 20.95 -6.09
CA SER A 587 -9.85 22.07 -7.03
C SER A 587 -8.95 23.26 -6.70
N GLU A 588 -8.72 23.56 -5.42
CA GLU A 588 -8.10 24.82 -4.98
C GLU A 588 -6.73 24.64 -4.36
N LEU A 589 -6.46 23.50 -3.70
CA LEU A 589 -5.21 23.25 -2.97
C LEU A 589 -3.97 23.42 -3.84
N LEU A 590 -4.01 22.91 -5.07
CA LEU A 590 -2.91 23.06 -6.01
C LEU A 590 -2.63 24.54 -6.31
N ALA A 591 -3.67 25.31 -6.63
CA ALA A 591 -3.54 26.74 -6.93
C ALA A 591 -3.00 27.52 -5.73
N ASN A 592 -3.41 27.17 -4.51
CA ASN A 592 -2.89 27.75 -3.28
C ASN A 592 -1.42 27.41 -3.04
N LEU A 593 -0.99 26.18 -3.31
CA LEU A 593 0.43 25.81 -3.23
C LEU A 593 1.28 26.57 -4.26
N TYR A 594 0.73 26.85 -5.45
CA TYR A 594 1.40 27.69 -6.46
C TYR A 594 1.49 29.17 -6.05
N SER A 595 0.55 29.68 -5.25
CA SER A 595 0.52 31.09 -4.83
C SER A 595 1.39 31.38 -3.60
N CYS A 596 1.79 30.36 -2.84
CA CYS A 596 2.53 30.51 -1.57
C CYS A 596 4.05 30.79 -1.71
N GLY A 597 4.60 30.89 -2.93
CA GLY A 597 5.98 31.35 -3.17
C GLY A 597 6.83 30.39 -4.00
N ASP A 598 8.16 30.46 -3.81
CA ASP A 598 9.16 29.76 -4.63
C ASP A 598 9.00 28.23 -4.58
N GLN A 599 8.55 27.66 -5.71
CA GLN A 599 8.34 26.23 -5.90
C GLN A 599 9.61 25.41 -5.66
N ASN A 600 10.79 25.98 -5.89
CA ASN A 600 12.05 25.30 -5.64
C ASN A 600 12.26 25.03 -4.15
N THR A 601 11.89 26.01 -3.33
CA THR A 601 11.96 25.88 -1.88
C THR A 601 10.93 24.88 -1.38
N LEU A 602 9.71 24.88 -1.93
CA LEU A 602 8.65 23.95 -1.51
C LEU A 602 9.01 22.48 -1.79
N MET A 603 9.67 22.22 -2.92
CA MET A 603 10.08 20.89 -3.39
C MET A 603 11.51 20.52 -2.99
N GLU A 604 12.02 21.10 -1.90
CA GLU A 604 13.33 20.74 -1.35
C GLU A 604 13.27 19.34 -0.70
N GLU A 605 14.19 18.45 -1.08
CA GLU A 605 14.30 17.11 -0.50
C GLU A 605 14.85 17.19 0.94
N SER A 606 14.42 16.27 1.81
CA SER A 606 15.08 16.10 3.11
C SER A 606 16.53 15.62 2.95
N ALA A 607 17.41 16.02 3.87
CA ALA A 607 18.82 15.60 3.84
C ALA A 607 19.00 14.08 3.88
N GLU A 608 18.15 13.38 4.64
CA GLU A 608 18.14 11.92 4.73
C GLU A 608 17.76 11.28 3.39
N GLN A 609 16.74 11.82 2.70
CA GLN A 609 16.34 11.31 1.40
C GLN A 609 17.38 11.60 0.32
N ALA A 610 17.99 12.79 0.34
CA ALA A 610 19.07 13.14 -0.57
C ALA A 610 20.28 12.21 -0.39
N GLN A 611 20.67 11.94 0.86
CA GLN A 611 21.74 10.98 1.16
C GLN A 611 21.39 9.57 0.68
N ARG A 612 20.16 9.10 0.95
CA ARG A 612 19.69 7.78 0.51
C ARG A 612 19.70 7.64 -1.01
N ARG A 613 19.28 8.69 -1.73
CA ARG A 613 19.33 8.75 -3.20
C ARG A 613 20.78 8.64 -3.68
N ASP A 614 21.70 9.40 -3.09
CA ASP A 614 23.12 9.39 -3.48
C ASP A 614 23.79 8.04 -3.19
N GLU A 615 23.51 7.43 -2.03
CA GLU A 615 24.01 6.08 -1.70
C GLU A 615 23.48 5.03 -2.66
N MET A 616 22.20 5.11 -3.04
CA MET A 616 21.59 4.20 -3.99
C MET A 616 22.17 4.34 -5.39
N LEU A 617 22.40 5.57 -5.86
CA LEU A 617 23.07 5.83 -7.14
C LEU A 617 24.52 5.31 -7.13
N ARG A 618 25.28 5.52 -6.05
CA ARG A 618 26.62 4.96 -5.89
C ARG A 618 26.61 3.43 -5.95
N MET A 619 25.68 2.79 -5.25
CA MET A 619 25.52 1.34 -5.27
C MET A 619 25.17 0.84 -6.68
N TYR A 620 24.26 1.53 -7.37
CA TYR A 620 23.88 1.21 -8.74
C TYR A 620 25.08 1.22 -9.71
N HIS A 621 25.88 2.29 -9.67
CA HIS A 621 27.08 2.40 -10.50
C HIS A 621 28.12 1.33 -10.13
N ALA A 622 28.37 1.10 -8.84
CA ALA A 622 29.31 0.08 -8.38
C ALA A 622 28.89 -1.34 -8.81
N LEU A 623 27.58 -1.66 -8.75
CA LEU A 623 27.07 -2.96 -9.20
C LEU A 623 27.19 -3.14 -10.71
N LYS A 624 26.90 -2.09 -11.49
CA LYS A 624 27.09 -2.12 -12.95
C LYS A 624 28.54 -2.34 -13.33
N GLU A 625 29.45 -1.60 -12.70
CA GLU A 625 30.89 -1.74 -12.91
C GLU A 625 31.36 -3.15 -12.53
N ALA A 626 30.95 -3.66 -11.37
CA ALA A 626 31.28 -5.02 -10.93
C ALA A 626 30.79 -6.09 -11.91
N LEU A 627 29.58 -5.95 -12.46
CA LEU A 627 29.05 -6.87 -13.47
C LEU A 627 29.80 -6.77 -14.80
N SER A 628 30.23 -5.57 -15.21
CA SER A 628 31.09 -5.37 -16.38
C SER A 628 32.42 -6.10 -16.21
N ILE A 629 33.09 -5.89 -15.07
CA ILE A 629 34.36 -6.55 -14.74
C ILE A 629 34.22 -8.08 -14.76
N ILE A 630 33.12 -8.63 -14.22
CA ILE A 630 32.84 -10.07 -14.28
C ILE A 630 32.59 -10.54 -15.72
N GLY A 631 31.95 -9.71 -16.55
CA GLY A 631 31.79 -9.95 -17.98
C GLY A 631 33.14 -10.14 -18.68
N ASP A 632 34.08 -9.23 -18.41
CA ASP A 632 35.43 -9.23 -19.01
C ASP A 632 36.25 -10.45 -18.56
N ILE A 633 36.17 -10.84 -17.28
CA ILE A 633 36.90 -12.01 -16.76
C ILE A 633 36.46 -13.30 -17.49
N ASN A 634 35.17 -13.46 -17.79
CA ASN A 634 34.65 -14.65 -18.47
C ASN A 634 35.07 -14.74 -19.95
N THR A 635 35.44 -13.62 -20.58
CA THR A 635 35.91 -13.60 -21.98
C THR A 635 37.43 -13.73 -22.11
N THR A 636 38.21 -13.41 -21.05
CA THR A 636 39.69 -13.44 -21.09
C THR A 636 40.37 -14.57 -20.31
N THR A 637 39.67 -15.31 -19.43
CA THR A 637 40.32 -16.39 -18.65
C THR A 637 40.26 -17.77 -19.31
N CYS A 638 41.19 -18.02 -20.23
CA CYS A 638 41.57 -19.39 -20.63
C CYS A 638 42.55 -19.99 -19.61
N SER A 639 42.39 -21.26 -19.26
CA SER A 639 43.44 -22.02 -18.56
C SER A 639 44.67 -22.11 -19.46
N SER A 640 45.78 -21.50 -19.05
CA SER A 640 47.06 -21.64 -19.73
C SER A 640 47.48 -23.11 -19.68
N PRO A 641 47.67 -23.81 -20.82
CA PRO A 641 48.52 -24.99 -20.84
C PRO A 641 49.96 -24.52 -20.59
N LYS A 642 50.80 -25.43 -20.08
CA LYS A 642 52.24 -25.21 -19.86
C LYS A 642 52.86 -24.34 -20.95
N LEU A 643 53.52 -23.26 -20.54
CA LEU A 643 54.60 -22.67 -21.32
C LEU A 643 55.72 -23.71 -21.34
N GLU A 644 55.81 -24.47 -22.44
CA GLU A 644 57.11 -24.92 -22.90
C GLU A 644 57.81 -23.70 -23.52
N GLU A 645 59.13 -23.67 -23.31
CA GLU A 645 60.04 -22.63 -23.76
C GLU A 645 59.93 -22.41 -25.28
N ASP A 646 60.24 -21.17 -25.70
CA ASP A 646 60.37 -20.66 -27.07
C ASP A 646 59.10 -20.10 -27.76
N ASP A 647 58.90 -18.78 -27.60
CA ASP A 647 58.73 -17.84 -28.73
C ASP A 647 58.71 -16.39 -28.19
N GLU A 648 59.80 -15.65 -28.44
CA GLU A 648 59.89 -14.21 -28.20
C GLU A 648 58.87 -13.46 -29.08
N ILE A 649 57.93 -12.76 -28.46
CA ILE A 649 57.18 -11.69 -29.14
C ILE A 649 58.20 -10.61 -29.48
N SER A 650 58.50 -10.44 -30.78
CA SER A 650 59.54 -9.51 -31.25
C SER A 650 59.30 -8.08 -30.74
N GLU A 651 60.34 -7.48 -30.17
CA GLU A 651 60.41 -6.06 -29.75
C GLU A 651 59.93 -5.09 -30.85
N GLU A 652 59.99 -5.49 -32.13
CA GLU A 652 59.52 -4.70 -33.27
C GLU A 652 58.01 -4.44 -33.27
N THR A 653 57.17 -5.39 -32.82
CA THR A 653 55.71 -5.21 -32.85
C THR A 653 55.26 -4.24 -31.76
N LEU A 654 55.86 -4.35 -30.56
CA LEU A 654 55.57 -3.45 -29.44
C LEU A 654 56.10 -2.03 -29.71
N ASN A 655 57.29 -1.92 -30.32
CA ASN A 655 57.86 -0.62 -30.70
C ASN A 655 57.07 0.07 -31.82
N SER A 656 56.50 -0.70 -32.76
CA SER A 656 55.61 -0.18 -33.82
C SER A 656 54.33 0.45 -33.26
N ASP A 657 53.69 -0.20 -32.29
CA ASP A 657 52.45 0.31 -31.70
C ASP A 657 52.70 1.47 -30.73
N ILE A 658 53.83 1.47 -30.02
CA ILE A 658 54.28 2.63 -29.22
C ILE A 658 54.59 3.82 -30.14
N GLN A 659 55.16 3.59 -31.32
CA GLN A 659 55.47 4.64 -32.29
C GLN A 659 54.19 5.27 -32.88
N LYS A 660 53.19 4.45 -33.24
CA LYS A 660 51.87 4.94 -33.70
C LYS A 660 51.14 5.77 -32.63
N LEU A 661 51.28 5.40 -31.36
CA LEU A 661 50.66 6.14 -30.25
C LEU A 661 51.39 7.48 -29.98
N LYS A 662 52.72 7.52 -30.13
CA LYS A 662 53.49 8.77 -30.06
C LYS A 662 53.15 9.72 -31.21
N GLU A 663 53.00 9.21 -32.43
CA GLU A 663 52.61 10.02 -33.60
C GLU A 663 51.20 10.61 -33.47
N LYS A 664 50.24 9.87 -32.89
CA LYS A 664 48.90 10.39 -32.57
C LYS A 664 48.92 11.47 -31.50
N ARG A 665 49.72 11.30 -30.44
CA ARG A 665 49.89 12.30 -29.39
C ARG A 665 50.51 13.59 -29.95
N ASP A 666 51.54 13.47 -30.78
CA ASP A 666 52.24 14.63 -31.34
C ASP A 666 51.39 15.39 -32.38
N MET A 667 50.44 14.72 -33.06
CA MET A 667 49.41 15.38 -33.86
C MET A 667 48.42 16.17 -33.00
N LEU A 668 47.97 15.58 -31.89
CA LEU A 668 47.03 16.21 -30.96
C LEU A 668 47.65 17.44 -30.28
N ASP A 669 48.92 17.35 -29.87
CA ASP A 669 49.66 18.47 -29.29
C ASP A 669 49.85 19.63 -30.30
N LYS A 670 49.96 19.33 -31.60
CA LYS A 670 50.00 20.33 -32.67
C LYS A 670 48.66 21.03 -32.87
N GLU A 671 47.54 20.30 -32.86
CA GLU A 671 46.20 20.89 -32.94
C GLU A 671 45.88 21.76 -31.73
N ILE A 672 46.23 21.30 -30.52
CA ILE A 672 46.06 22.07 -29.29
C ILE A 672 46.92 23.34 -29.32
N SER A 673 48.18 23.24 -29.78
CA SER A 673 49.07 24.39 -29.92
C SER A 673 48.59 25.41 -30.97
N GLN A 674 47.88 24.96 -31.99
CA GLN A 674 47.31 25.82 -33.03
C GLN A 674 46.08 26.57 -32.51
N LEU A 675 45.21 25.89 -31.77
CA LEU A 675 44.03 26.51 -31.14
C LEU A 675 44.40 27.52 -30.04
N VAL A 676 45.48 27.26 -29.28
CA VAL A 676 46.02 28.22 -28.30
C VAL A 676 46.61 29.46 -28.98
N LYS A 677 47.21 29.33 -30.17
CA LYS A 677 47.70 30.48 -30.97
C LYS A 677 46.59 31.33 -31.57
N GLU A 678 45.40 30.76 -31.77
CA GLU A 678 44.20 31.46 -32.29
C GLU A 678 43.41 32.20 -31.19
N GLY A 679 43.89 32.16 -29.94
CA GLY A 679 43.40 33.00 -28.84
C GLY A 679 42.39 32.34 -27.90
N TYR A 680 42.13 31.04 -28.07
CA TYR A 680 41.26 30.27 -27.18
C TYR A 680 41.93 30.02 -25.82
N ARG A 681 41.25 30.32 -24.71
CA ARG A 681 41.74 29.99 -23.37
C ARG A 681 41.49 28.52 -23.06
N VAL A 682 42.37 27.89 -22.27
CA VAL A 682 42.31 26.45 -21.95
C VAL A 682 40.92 26.00 -21.44
N GLY A 683 40.23 26.83 -20.67
CA GLY A 683 38.86 26.54 -20.20
C GLY A 683 37.78 26.56 -21.29
N GLU A 684 37.95 27.34 -22.37
CA GLU A 684 37.01 27.34 -23.50
C GLU A 684 37.20 26.11 -24.40
N LEU A 685 38.41 25.52 -24.40
CA LEU A 685 38.68 24.24 -25.06
C LEU A 685 38.05 23.07 -24.31
N GLU A 686 38.03 23.11 -22.97
CA GLU A 686 37.35 22.11 -22.14
C GLU A 686 35.84 22.14 -22.35
N ASP A 687 35.25 23.33 -22.48
CA ASP A 687 33.83 23.50 -22.84
C ASP A 687 33.53 23.03 -24.27
N HIS A 688 34.45 23.22 -25.23
CA HIS A 688 34.30 22.71 -26.60
C HIS A 688 34.46 21.19 -26.69
N ILE A 689 35.33 20.60 -25.87
CA ILE A 689 35.47 19.14 -25.72
C ILE A 689 34.24 18.56 -25.03
N ALA A 690 33.67 19.25 -24.04
CA ALA A 690 32.39 18.89 -23.43
C ALA A 690 31.23 18.95 -24.44
N LEU A 691 31.20 19.97 -25.30
CA LEU A 691 30.25 20.07 -26.41
C LEU A 691 30.47 19.01 -27.49
N LEU A 692 31.72 18.61 -27.77
CA LEU A 692 32.03 17.50 -28.69
C LEU A 692 31.69 16.14 -28.07
N HIS A 693 31.83 15.99 -26.76
CA HIS A 693 31.33 14.84 -26.00
C HIS A 693 29.81 14.81 -26.00
N GLU A 694 29.13 15.94 -25.84
CA GLU A 694 27.67 16.06 -25.94
C GLU A 694 27.20 15.83 -27.40
N TYR A 695 27.97 16.25 -28.40
CA TYR A 695 27.72 15.96 -29.81
C TYR A 695 27.96 14.48 -30.14
N ASN A 696 28.97 13.85 -29.53
CA ASN A 696 29.22 12.40 -29.63
C ASN A 696 28.19 11.59 -28.84
N ASP A 697 27.67 12.08 -27.71
CA ASP A 697 26.57 11.49 -26.95
C ASP A 697 25.25 11.63 -27.72
N ILE A 698 25.02 12.75 -28.40
CA ILE A 698 23.89 12.91 -29.33
C ILE A 698 24.07 11.99 -30.55
N LYS A 699 25.31 11.78 -31.01
CA LYS A 699 25.63 10.83 -32.08
C LYS A 699 25.43 9.38 -31.63
N ASP A 700 25.79 9.05 -30.38
CA ASP A 700 25.59 7.74 -29.76
C ASP A 700 24.12 7.50 -29.42
N VAL A 701 23.38 8.52 -28.98
CA VAL A 701 21.91 8.46 -28.81
C VAL A 701 21.22 8.35 -30.16
N ALA A 702 21.68 9.08 -31.19
CA ALA A 702 21.19 8.92 -32.56
C ALA A 702 21.55 7.53 -33.11
N GLN A 703 22.71 6.98 -32.79
CA GLN A 703 23.18 5.65 -33.23
C GLN A 703 22.55 4.50 -32.42
N MET A 704 22.13 4.75 -31.18
CA MET A 704 21.37 3.86 -30.30
C MET A 704 19.87 3.89 -30.65
N LEU A 705 19.34 5.03 -31.13
CA LEU A 705 17.96 5.19 -31.59
C LEU A 705 17.77 4.82 -33.07
N LEU A 706 18.81 4.93 -33.90
CA LEU A 706 18.90 4.35 -35.25
C LEU A 706 19.43 2.90 -35.23
N GLY A 707 19.51 2.28 -34.03
CA GLY A 707 20.23 1.04 -33.75
C GLY A 707 19.97 -0.11 -34.72
N LYS A 708 21.03 -0.92 -34.92
CA LYS A 708 21.03 -2.13 -35.77
C LYS A 708 19.85 -3.03 -35.46
N LEU A 709 19.25 -3.67 -36.46
CA LEU A 709 18.15 -4.63 -36.26
C LEU A 709 18.64 -5.84 -35.44
N VAL A 710 17.72 -6.53 -34.74
CA VAL A 710 18.05 -7.75 -33.97
C VAL A 710 18.74 -8.78 -34.88
N CYS A 711 18.29 -8.92 -36.13
CA CYS A 711 18.89 -9.81 -37.12
C CYS A 711 20.33 -9.42 -37.48
N GLU A 712 20.59 -8.13 -37.69
CA GLU A 712 21.94 -7.62 -37.96
C GLU A 712 22.87 -7.87 -36.77
N LYS A 713 22.37 -7.71 -35.55
CA LYS A 713 23.14 -7.98 -34.33
C LYS A 713 23.48 -9.46 -34.19
N ILE A 714 22.55 -10.36 -34.52
CA ILE A 714 22.79 -11.81 -34.56
C ILE A 714 23.88 -12.14 -35.60
N MET A 715 23.80 -11.55 -36.79
CA MET A 715 24.82 -11.75 -37.84
C MET A 715 26.21 -11.26 -37.43
N GLU A 716 26.29 -10.12 -36.73
CA GLU A 716 27.53 -9.56 -36.18
C GLU A 716 28.14 -10.48 -35.12
N LEU A 717 27.35 -10.94 -34.15
CA LEU A 717 27.82 -11.82 -33.06
C LEU A 717 28.30 -13.19 -33.57
N LEU A 718 27.76 -13.67 -34.69
CA LEU A 718 28.17 -14.91 -35.34
C LEU A 718 29.32 -14.72 -36.35
N GLY A 719 29.83 -13.50 -36.52
CA GLY A 719 30.93 -13.19 -37.44
C GLY A 719 30.61 -13.39 -38.93
N GLN A 720 29.32 -13.55 -39.30
CA GLN A 720 28.92 -13.87 -40.68
C GLN A 720 28.94 -12.64 -41.61
N ASN A 721 29.11 -11.43 -41.06
CA ASN A 721 29.22 -10.20 -41.83
C ASN A 721 30.52 -10.13 -42.65
N GLU A 722 31.59 -10.75 -42.17
CA GLU A 722 32.93 -10.72 -42.77
C GLU A 722 33.17 -11.89 -43.75
N VAL A 723 32.21 -12.81 -43.86
CA VAL A 723 32.28 -13.99 -44.74
C VAL A 723 31.73 -13.65 -46.13
N ASP A 724 32.40 -14.14 -47.18
CA ASP A 724 31.95 -13.99 -48.58
C ASP A 724 30.53 -14.52 -48.77
N ARG A 725 29.69 -13.80 -49.54
CA ARG A 725 28.27 -14.08 -49.75
C ARG A 725 28.00 -15.50 -50.27
N ARG A 726 28.95 -16.11 -50.99
CA ARG A 726 28.86 -17.49 -51.50
C ARG A 726 29.15 -18.55 -50.43
N GLN A 727 29.78 -18.18 -49.33
CA GLN A 727 30.23 -19.07 -48.25
C GLN A 727 29.47 -18.83 -46.93
N ARG A 728 28.57 -17.84 -46.89
CA ARG A 728 27.75 -17.55 -45.72
C ARG A 728 26.83 -18.72 -45.39
N LYS A 729 26.86 -19.15 -44.14
CA LYS A 729 25.93 -20.16 -43.61
C LYS A 729 24.65 -19.54 -43.03
N LEU A 730 24.66 -18.22 -42.82
CA LEU A 730 23.54 -17.43 -42.32
C LEU A 730 23.22 -16.29 -43.29
N VAL A 731 21.95 -16.13 -43.68
CA VAL A 731 21.50 -15.05 -44.58
C VAL A 731 20.31 -14.31 -43.97
N ILE A 732 20.27 -12.98 -44.11
CA ILE A 732 19.11 -12.14 -43.77
C ILE A 732 18.30 -11.83 -45.02
N LEU A 733 16.98 -11.90 -44.90
CA LEU A 733 16.02 -11.45 -45.91
C LEU A 733 14.96 -10.55 -45.28
N SER A 734 14.68 -9.43 -45.95
CA SER A 734 13.67 -8.47 -45.49
C SER A 734 12.36 -8.63 -46.27
N GLN A 735 11.24 -8.55 -45.55
CA GLN A 735 9.89 -8.49 -46.09
C GLN A 735 9.71 -7.28 -47.03
N ASP A 736 10.48 -6.21 -46.82
CA ASP A 736 10.40 -4.97 -47.59
C ASP A 736 10.72 -5.18 -49.08
N CYS A 737 11.51 -6.19 -49.43
CA CYS A 737 11.76 -6.58 -50.82
C CYS A 737 10.48 -6.92 -51.59
N PHE A 738 9.41 -7.29 -50.90
CA PHE A 738 8.17 -7.80 -51.48
C PHE A 738 7.04 -6.77 -51.53
N TYR A 739 7.31 -5.48 -51.31
CA TYR A 739 6.31 -4.44 -51.57
C TYR A 739 5.79 -4.50 -53.02
N LYS A 740 4.49 -4.23 -53.20
CA LYS A 740 3.86 -4.12 -54.52
C LYS A 740 4.29 -2.81 -55.21
N VAL A 741 4.37 -2.86 -56.54
CA VAL A 741 4.55 -1.66 -57.35
C VAL A 741 3.25 -0.86 -57.32
N LEU A 742 3.33 0.40 -56.89
CA LEU A 742 2.14 1.24 -56.73
C LEU A 742 1.59 1.72 -58.07
N THR A 743 0.26 1.81 -58.20
CA THR A 743 -0.39 2.47 -59.34
C THR A 743 -0.14 3.99 -59.32
N THR A 744 -0.37 4.69 -60.42
CA THR A 744 -0.19 6.16 -60.51
C THR A 744 -0.99 6.90 -59.44
N GLU A 745 -2.21 6.45 -59.12
CA GLU A 745 -3.05 7.01 -58.06
C GLU A 745 -2.50 6.74 -56.65
N GLN A 746 -2.01 5.51 -56.42
CA GLN A 746 -1.40 5.14 -55.14
C GLN A 746 -0.07 5.87 -54.90
N LYS A 747 0.74 6.07 -55.95
CA LYS A 747 1.96 6.90 -55.90
C LYS A 747 1.64 8.34 -55.49
N ALA A 748 0.56 8.91 -56.04
CA ALA A 748 0.11 10.25 -55.66
C ALA A 748 -0.33 10.34 -54.19
N LYS A 749 -0.97 9.29 -53.65
CA LYS A 749 -1.30 9.19 -52.21
C LYS A 749 -0.06 8.99 -51.34
N ALA A 750 0.90 8.17 -51.78
CA ALA A 750 2.15 7.92 -51.07
C ALA A 750 3.02 9.18 -50.94
N LEU A 751 3.14 9.98 -52.00
CA LEU A 751 3.84 11.27 -51.99
C LEU A 751 3.23 12.27 -51.00
N LYS A 752 1.93 12.17 -50.73
CA LYS A 752 1.22 12.98 -49.72
C LYS A 752 1.23 12.37 -48.32
N GLY A 753 1.91 11.24 -48.11
CA GLY A 753 1.93 10.52 -46.85
C GLY A 753 0.60 9.82 -46.49
N GLN A 754 -0.33 9.70 -47.44
CA GLN A 754 -1.70 9.20 -47.27
C GLN A 754 -1.89 7.75 -47.76
N TYR A 755 -0.80 7.02 -47.96
CA TYR A 755 -0.83 5.60 -48.32
C TYR A 755 -0.34 4.75 -47.16
N ASN A 756 -1.09 3.70 -46.82
CA ASN A 756 -0.78 2.83 -45.69
C ASN A 756 0.15 1.68 -46.14
N PHE A 757 1.45 1.84 -45.92
CA PHE A 757 2.47 0.81 -46.18
C PHE A 757 2.52 -0.30 -45.12
N ASP A 758 1.80 -0.10 -44.00
CA ASP A 758 1.73 -1.04 -42.88
C ASP A 758 0.47 -1.93 -42.97
N HIS A 759 -0.23 -1.92 -44.12
CA HIS A 759 -1.37 -2.80 -44.41
C HIS A 759 -0.91 -4.09 -45.12
N PRO A 760 -1.49 -5.27 -44.81
CA PRO A 760 -1.12 -6.55 -45.44
C PRO A 760 -1.14 -6.54 -46.97
N ASP A 761 -2.09 -5.82 -47.58
CA ASP A 761 -2.23 -5.73 -49.05
C ASP A 761 -1.08 -4.99 -49.75
N ALA A 762 -0.27 -4.24 -49.00
CA ALA A 762 0.91 -3.56 -49.54
C ALA A 762 1.99 -4.54 -50.04
N PHE A 763 1.95 -5.80 -49.57
CA PHE A 763 2.93 -6.83 -49.91
C PHE A 763 2.42 -7.81 -50.97
N ASP A 764 3.34 -8.27 -51.82
CA ASP A 764 3.16 -9.32 -52.82
C ASP A 764 3.41 -10.68 -52.18
N ASN A 765 2.39 -11.18 -51.46
CA ASN A 765 2.48 -12.41 -50.68
C ASN A 765 2.72 -13.66 -51.56
N ASP A 766 2.24 -13.68 -52.79
CA ASP A 766 2.45 -14.79 -53.73
C ASP A 766 3.92 -14.92 -54.12
N LEU A 767 4.55 -13.78 -54.45
CA LEU A 767 5.98 -13.73 -54.75
C LEU A 767 6.81 -14.09 -53.52
N MET A 768 6.46 -13.55 -52.35
CA MET A 768 7.15 -13.84 -51.08
C MET A 768 7.09 -15.33 -50.74
N HIS A 769 5.91 -15.94 -50.80
CA HIS A 769 5.72 -17.38 -50.55
C HIS A 769 6.50 -18.24 -51.57
N LYS A 770 6.46 -17.91 -52.87
CA LYS A 770 7.23 -18.62 -53.90
C LYS A 770 8.74 -18.54 -53.66
N THR A 771 9.24 -17.36 -53.29
CA THR A 771 10.66 -17.13 -52.98
C THR A 771 11.10 -17.91 -51.75
N LEU A 772 10.36 -17.83 -50.64
CA LEU A 772 10.64 -18.61 -49.43
C LEU A 772 10.60 -20.11 -49.69
N LYS A 773 9.67 -20.58 -50.53
CA LYS A 773 9.56 -22.00 -50.86
C LYS A 773 10.79 -22.50 -51.59
N ASN A 774 11.28 -21.73 -52.57
CA ASN A 774 12.50 -22.06 -53.29
C ASN A 774 13.74 -22.05 -52.37
N ILE A 775 13.80 -21.13 -51.39
CA ILE A 775 14.88 -21.08 -50.39
C ILE A 775 14.86 -22.33 -49.50
N VAL A 776 13.69 -22.73 -49.00
CA VAL A 776 13.52 -23.95 -48.19
C VAL A 776 13.89 -25.21 -48.98
N GLU A 777 13.64 -25.21 -50.30
CA GLU A 777 14.07 -26.29 -51.21
C GLU A 777 15.58 -26.25 -51.55
N GLY A 778 16.35 -25.32 -50.99
CA GLY A 778 17.79 -25.19 -51.21
C GLY A 778 18.17 -24.68 -52.60
N LYS A 779 17.28 -23.97 -53.28
CA LYS A 779 17.54 -23.36 -54.60
C LYS A 779 18.14 -21.98 -54.42
N THR A 780 19.00 -21.58 -55.36
CA THR A 780 19.43 -20.17 -55.47
C THR A 780 18.25 -19.34 -55.98
N VAL A 781 17.95 -18.21 -55.35
CA VAL A 781 16.79 -17.38 -55.69
C VAL A 781 17.21 -15.93 -55.90
N GLU A 782 16.62 -15.29 -56.90
CA GLU A 782 16.75 -13.85 -57.12
C GLU A 782 15.63 -13.11 -56.37
N VAL A 783 16.02 -12.26 -55.43
CA VAL A 783 15.10 -11.46 -54.62
C VAL A 783 15.02 -10.05 -55.19
N PRO A 784 13.81 -9.50 -55.42
CA PRO A 784 13.66 -8.15 -55.94
C PRO A 784 14.17 -7.10 -54.95
N THR A 785 14.69 -6.00 -55.48
CA THR A 785 15.05 -4.81 -54.69
C THR A 785 13.94 -3.77 -54.85
N TYR A 786 13.34 -3.34 -53.74
CA TYR A 786 12.28 -2.32 -53.76
C TYR A 786 12.86 -0.94 -53.45
N ASP A 787 12.54 0.04 -54.28
CA ASP A 787 12.93 1.43 -54.05
C ASP A 787 11.78 2.23 -53.42
N PHE A 788 12.04 2.73 -52.21
CA PHE A 788 11.09 3.51 -51.41
C PHE A 788 10.90 4.94 -51.93
N VAL A 789 11.77 5.43 -52.82
CA VAL A 789 11.65 6.77 -53.41
C VAL A 789 10.72 6.73 -54.63
N THR A 790 10.94 5.77 -55.54
CA THR A 790 10.10 5.63 -56.74
C THR A 790 8.88 4.72 -56.53
N HIS A 791 8.74 4.12 -55.35
CA HIS A 791 7.70 3.15 -54.99
C HIS A 791 7.52 2.04 -56.03
N SER A 792 8.65 1.55 -56.54
CA SER A 792 8.75 0.59 -57.65
C SER A 792 9.91 -0.38 -57.41
N ARG A 793 9.91 -1.52 -58.11
CA ARG A 793 11.02 -2.47 -58.07
C ARG A 793 12.13 -2.01 -59.01
N LEU A 794 13.37 -2.10 -58.55
CA LEU A 794 14.54 -1.86 -59.40
C LEU A 794 14.75 -3.04 -60.36
N PRO A 795 15.41 -2.82 -61.51
CA PRO A 795 15.79 -3.89 -62.44
C PRO A 795 16.79 -4.88 -61.81
N GLU A 796 17.54 -4.42 -60.82
CA GLU A 796 18.58 -5.18 -60.13
C GLU A 796 17.98 -6.06 -59.02
N THR A 797 18.29 -7.36 -59.06
CA THR A 797 17.90 -8.35 -58.06
C THR A 797 19.08 -8.72 -57.16
N THR A 798 18.80 -9.07 -55.91
CA THR A 798 19.79 -9.61 -54.98
C THR A 798 19.74 -11.14 -55.04
N VAL A 799 20.86 -11.76 -55.43
CA VAL A 799 20.98 -13.22 -55.47
C VAL A 799 21.19 -13.78 -54.07
N VAL A 800 20.35 -14.72 -53.67
CA VAL A 800 20.43 -15.46 -52.41
C VAL A 800 20.87 -16.88 -52.69
N TYR A 801 22.05 -17.25 -52.18
CA TYR A 801 22.56 -18.61 -52.25
C TYR A 801 21.98 -19.47 -51.11
N PRO A 802 21.95 -20.81 -51.28
CA PRO A 802 21.52 -21.72 -50.22
C PRO A 802 22.36 -21.53 -48.95
N ALA A 803 21.70 -21.46 -47.80
CA ALA A 803 22.31 -21.24 -46.50
C ALA A 803 21.73 -22.22 -45.46
N ASP A 804 22.50 -22.53 -44.43
CA ASP A 804 22.08 -23.43 -43.35
C ASP A 804 20.97 -22.79 -42.49
N VAL A 805 21.02 -21.47 -42.32
CA VAL A 805 20.02 -20.70 -41.57
C VAL A 805 19.65 -19.42 -42.34
N VAL A 806 18.35 -19.13 -42.37
CA VAL A 806 17.80 -17.91 -42.99
C VAL A 806 17.01 -17.14 -41.94
N LEU A 807 17.40 -15.88 -41.70
CA LEU A 807 16.68 -14.93 -40.87
C LEU A 807 15.76 -14.11 -41.76
N PHE A 808 14.46 -14.26 -41.61
CA PHE A 808 13.47 -13.47 -42.36
C PHE A 808 12.85 -12.42 -41.44
N GLU A 809 13.07 -11.14 -41.75
CA GLU A 809 12.60 -10.01 -40.94
C GLU A 809 11.50 -9.22 -41.62
N GLY A 810 10.57 -8.66 -40.84
CA GLY A 810 9.51 -7.82 -41.36
C GLY A 810 8.42 -7.53 -40.35
N ILE A 811 7.61 -6.51 -40.63
CA ILE A 811 6.57 -6.00 -39.73
C ILE A 811 5.30 -6.88 -39.70
N LEU A 812 5.01 -7.61 -40.77
CA LEU A 812 3.77 -8.40 -40.93
C LEU A 812 4.02 -9.87 -41.32
N VAL A 813 5.22 -10.39 -41.04
CA VAL A 813 5.62 -11.76 -41.42
C VAL A 813 4.67 -12.85 -40.89
N PHE A 814 4.09 -12.65 -39.71
CA PHE A 814 3.18 -13.61 -39.07
C PHE A 814 1.71 -13.45 -39.44
N TYR A 815 1.38 -12.46 -40.28
CA TYR A 815 -0.01 -12.16 -40.65
C TYR A 815 -0.59 -13.26 -41.54
N THR A 816 0.06 -13.54 -42.67
CA THR A 816 -0.36 -14.55 -43.65
C THR A 816 -0.01 -15.96 -43.15
N GLN A 817 -1.00 -16.84 -43.05
CA GLN A 817 -0.82 -18.17 -42.46
C GLN A 817 0.16 -19.05 -43.27
N GLU A 818 0.05 -19.02 -44.59
CA GLU A 818 0.85 -19.86 -45.49
C GLU A 818 2.34 -19.55 -45.37
N ILE A 819 2.69 -18.27 -45.20
CA ILE A 819 4.07 -17.82 -44.99
C ILE A 819 4.54 -18.14 -43.57
N ARG A 820 3.68 -17.88 -42.58
CA ARG A 820 3.96 -18.15 -41.17
C ARG A 820 4.30 -19.62 -40.91
N ASP A 821 3.59 -20.54 -41.57
CA ASP A 821 3.74 -21.98 -41.38
C ASP A 821 5.05 -22.55 -42.01
N MET A 822 5.81 -21.71 -42.74
CA MET A 822 7.12 -22.09 -43.30
C MET A 822 8.29 -21.90 -42.32
N PHE A 823 8.10 -21.15 -41.24
CA PHE A 823 9.19 -20.84 -40.30
C PHE A 823 9.34 -21.92 -39.22
N HIS A 824 10.58 -22.36 -39.00
CA HIS A 824 10.93 -23.34 -37.96
C HIS A 824 11.00 -22.73 -36.55
N LEU A 825 11.25 -21.43 -36.45
CA LEU A 825 11.31 -20.67 -35.20
C LEU A 825 10.77 -19.26 -35.46
N ARG A 826 9.74 -18.84 -34.71
CA ARG A 826 9.06 -17.55 -34.87
C ARG A 826 9.41 -16.62 -33.72
N LEU A 827 10.12 -15.53 -34.03
CA LEU A 827 10.55 -14.52 -33.07
C LEU A 827 9.70 -13.26 -33.21
N PHE A 828 9.12 -12.78 -32.11
CA PHE A 828 8.43 -11.49 -32.07
C PHE A 828 9.20 -10.49 -31.22
N VAL A 829 9.63 -9.38 -31.81
CA VAL A 829 10.33 -8.32 -31.09
C VAL A 829 9.32 -7.34 -30.51
N ASP A 830 9.27 -7.24 -29.19
CA ASP A 830 8.36 -6.36 -28.48
C ASP A 830 9.10 -5.12 -27.95
N THR A 831 8.58 -3.94 -28.24
CA THR A 831 9.21 -2.65 -27.90
C THR A 831 8.14 -1.62 -27.57
N ASP A 832 8.37 -0.83 -26.53
CA ASP A 832 7.41 0.16 -26.03
C ASP A 832 6.98 1.15 -27.12
N SER A 833 5.71 1.59 -27.06
CA SER A 833 5.12 2.51 -28.04
C SER A 833 5.94 3.78 -28.24
N ASP A 834 6.48 4.30 -27.14
CA ASP A 834 7.14 5.59 -27.09
C ASP A 834 8.53 5.50 -27.71
N VAL A 835 9.22 4.38 -27.48
CA VAL A 835 10.49 4.05 -28.15
C VAL A 835 10.26 3.87 -29.65
N ARG A 836 9.22 3.13 -30.06
CA ARG A 836 8.88 2.95 -31.49
C ARG A 836 8.58 4.28 -32.18
N LEU A 837 7.82 5.16 -31.54
CA LEU A 837 7.54 6.51 -32.06
C LEU A 837 8.82 7.34 -32.15
N SER A 838 9.64 7.35 -31.10
CA SER A 838 10.89 8.11 -31.06
C SER A 838 11.87 7.67 -32.16
N ARG A 839 12.05 6.35 -32.35
CA ARG A 839 12.87 5.79 -33.44
C ARG A 839 12.35 6.20 -34.81
N ARG A 840 11.03 6.21 -35.00
CA ARG A 840 10.40 6.63 -36.27
C ARG A 840 10.60 8.12 -36.54
N VAL A 841 10.35 8.97 -35.54
CA VAL A 841 10.56 10.42 -35.63
C VAL A 841 11.99 10.72 -36.02
N LEU A 842 12.97 10.16 -35.31
CA LEU A 842 14.38 10.40 -35.60
C LEU A 842 14.76 9.93 -37.01
N ARG A 843 14.35 8.73 -37.41
CA ARG A 843 14.64 8.19 -38.75
C ARG A 843 14.03 9.04 -39.87
N ASP A 844 12.78 9.45 -39.72
CA ASP A 844 12.06 10.14 -40.80
C ASP A 844 12.40 11.65 -40.84
N VAL A 845 12.78 12.27 -39.71
CA VAL A 845 13.38 13.62 -39.68
C VAL A 845 14.75 13.63 -40.34
N HIS A 846 15.60 12.62 -40.09
CA HIS A 846 16.89 12.47 -40.81
C HIS A 846 16.71 12.28 -42.32
N ARG A 847 15.53 11.80 -42.77
CA ARG A 847 15.15 11.69 -44.19
C ARG A 847 14.56 12.98 -44.76
N GLY A 848 14.60 14.09 -44.02
CA GLY A 848 14.14 15.41 -44.45
C GLY A 848 12.63 15.61 -44.39
N ARG A 849 11.89 14.80 -43.63
CA ARG A 849 10.44 14.99 -43.44
C ARG A 849 10.15 15.89 -42.24
N ASP A 850 9.08 16.66 -42.34
CA ASP A 850 8.61 17.53 -41.27
C ASP A 850 8.00 16.73 -40.10
N LEU A 851 8.26 17.19 -38.87
CA LEU A 851 7.83 16.51 -37.64
C LEU A 851 6.31 16.40 -37.52
N GLU A 852 5.59 17.46 -37.87
CA GLU A 852 4.12 17.50 -37.76
C GLU A 852 3.48 16.49 -38.73
N GLN A 853 4.06 16.37 -39.93
CA GLN A 853 3.64 15.37 -40.92
C GLN A 853 3.92 13.94 -40.45
N ILE A 854 5.06 13.68 -39.80
CA ILE A 854 5.41 12.36 -39.25
C ILE A 854 4.42 11.96 -38.14
N LEU A 855 4.15 12.87 -37.21
CA LEU A 855 3.22 12.60 -36.10
C LEU A 855 1.80 12.37 -36.61
N THR A 856 1.35 13.18 -37.57
CA THR A 856 0.04 13.03 -38.21
C THR A 856 -0.08 11.68 -38.94
N GLN A 857 0.94 11.29 -39.70
CA GLN A 857 0.98 9.98 -40.35
C GLN A 857 0.98 8.84 -39.32
N TYR A 858 1.73 9.00 -38.22
CA TYR A 858 1.82 7.98 -37.17
C TYR A 858 0.46 7.73 -36.52
N THR A 859 -0.25 8.78 -36.12
CA THR A 859 -1.57 8.66 -35.47
C THR A 859 -2.64 8.18 -36.44
N THR A 860 -2.56 8.58 -37.71
CA THR A 860 -3.61 8.30 -38.71
C THR A 860 -3.51 6.89 -39.28
N PHE A 861 -2.30 6.39 -39.55
CA PHE A 861 -2.11 5.13 -40.28
C PHE A 861 -1.25 4.12 -39.50
N VAL A 862 -0.13 4.54 -38.95
CA VAL A 862 0.91 3.60 -38.44
C VAL A 862 0.48 2.93 -37.14
N LYS A 863 0.05 3.71 -36.14
CA LYS A 863 -0.40 3.18 -34.86
C LYS A 863 -1.64 2.30 -35.01
N PRO A 864 -2.70 2.73 -35.74
CA PRO A 864 -3.85 1.86 -36.01
C PRO A 864 -3.46 0.56 -36.73
N ALA A 865 -2.63 0.63 -37.78
CA ALA A 865 -2.18 -0.56 -38.51
C ALA A 865 -1.35 -1.52 -37.64
N PHE A 866 -0.52 -0.99 -36.73
CA PHE A 866 0.19 -1.82 -35.76
C PHE A 866 -0.78 -2.55 -34.82
N GLU A 867 -1.76 -1.84 -34.26
CA GLU A 867 -2.74 -2.40 -33.32
C GLU A 867 -3.67 -3.42 -34.00
N GLU A 868 -4.02 -3.20 -35.26
CA GLU A 868 -4.93 -4.03 -36.04
C GLU A 868 -4.25 -5.26 -36.67
N PHE A 869 -3.07 -5.09 -37.28
CA PHE A 869 -2.46 -6.14 -38.11
C PHE A 869 -1.20 -6.76 -37.50
N CYS A 870 -0.38 -5.99 -36.77
CA CYS A 870 0.91 -6.48 -36.26
C CYS A 870 0.77 -7.09 -34.86
N LEU A 871 0.25 -6.34 -33.89
CA LEU A 871 0.14 -6.74 -32.49
C LEU A 871 -0.62 -8.06 -32.27
N PRO A 872 -1.75 -8.34 -32.96
CA PRO A 872 -2.46 -9.61 -32.78
C PRO A 872 -1.65 -10.83 -33.23
N THR A 873 -0.67 -10.65 -34.12
CA THR A 873 0.17 -11.74 -34.61
C THR A 873 1.22 -12.20 -33.59
N LYS A 874 1.46 -11.40 -32.54
CA LYS A 874 2.34 -11.75 -31.39
C LYS A 874 1.99 -13.10 -30.77
N LYS A 875 0.70 -13.49 -30.80
CA LYS A 875 0.24 -14.79 -30.27
C LYS A 875 0.79 -16.01 -31.02
N TYR A 876 1.31 -15.83 -32.23
CA TYR A 876 1.89 -16.90 -33.04
C TYR A 876 3.40 -17.04 -32.88
N ALA A 877 4.03 -16.19 -32.06
CA ALA A 877 5.46 -16.25 -31.79
C ALA A 877 5.80 -17.43 -30.87
N ASP A 878 6.90 -18.12 -31.16
CA ASP A 878 7.46 -19.13 -30.27
C ASP A 878 8.28 -18.47 -29.15
N VAL A 879 8.95 -17.35 -29.45
CA VAL A 879 9.72 -16.55 -28.49
C VAL A 879 9.42 -15.07 -28.70
N ILE A 880 9.19 -14.36 -27.58
CA ILE A 880 9.04 -12.90 -27.56
C ILE A 880 10.33 -12.30 -27.00
N ILE A 881 10.92 -11.35 -27.73
CA ILE A 881 12.13 -10.62 -27.35
C ILE A 881 11.71 -9.22 -26.85
N PRO A 882 11.54 -9.01 -25.54
CA PRO A 882 11.22 -7.68 -25.02
C PRO A 882 12.43 -6.76 -25.13
N ARG A 883 12.19 -5.47 -25.37
CA ARG A 883 13.21 -4.40 -25.51
C ARG A 883 14.15 -4.58 -26.72
N GLY A 884 13.80 -5.45 -27.68
CA GLY A 884 14.53 -5.63 -28.93
C GLY A 884 16.05 -5.85 -28.76
N VAL A 885 16.84 -5.01 -29.42
CA VAL A 885 18.31 -5.12 -29.52
C VAL A 885 19.00 -4.99 -28.16
N ASP A 886 18.37 -4.29 -27.22
CA ASP A 886 18.92 -4.05 -25.88
C ASP A 886 18.88 -5.30 -25.00
N ASN A 887 18.10 -6.31 -25.40
CA ASN A 887 18.01 -7.59 -24.69
C ASN A 887 19.07 -8.59 -25.17
N MET A 888 20.33 -8.27 -24.86
CA MET A 888 21.48 -9.11 -25.21
C MET A 888 21.37 -10.54 -24.64
N VAL A 889 20.64 -10.76 -23.55
CA VAL A 889 20.41 -12.11 -23.02
C VAL A 889 19.57 -12.95 -23.98
N ALA A 890 18.44 -12.43 -24.45
CA ALA A 890 17.59 -13.11 -25.42
C ALA A 890 18.33 -13.31 -26.76
N ILE A 891 19.07 -12.29 -27.20
CA ILE A 891 19.87 -12.36 -28.43
C ILE A 891 20.96 -13.43 -28.32
N ASN A 892 21.70 -13.47 -27.22
CA ASN A 892 22.75 -14.47 -27.00
C ASN A 892 22.19 -15.90 -26.96
N LEU A 893 20.99 -16.12 -26.42
CA LEU A 893 20.33 -17.43 -26.46
C LEU A 893 19.98 -17.85 -27.89
N ILE A 894 19.50 -16.92 -28.73
CA ILE A 894 19.22 -17.17 -30.14
C ILE A 894 20.51 -17.41 -30.93
N VAL A 895 21.55 -16.60 -30.67
CA VAL A 895 22.89 -16.77 -31.25
C VAL A 895 23.43 -18.15 -30.92
N GLN A 896 23.37 -18.58 -29.66
CA GLN A 896 23.81 -19.90 -29.24
C GLN A 896 23.00 -21.01 -29.95
N HIS A 897 21.69 -20.86 -30.05
CA HIS A 897 20.84 -21.84 -30.75
C HIS A 897 21.21 -21.96 -32.24
N ILE A 898 21.42 -20.82 -32.92
CA ILE A 898 21.87 -20.80 -34.31
C ILE A 898 23.27 -21.41 -34.42
N GLN A 899 24.17 -21.10 -33.50
CA GLN A 899 25.53 -21.65 -33.49
C GLN A 899 25.54 -23.18 -33.30
N ASP A 900 24.64 -23.73 -32.48
CA ASP A 900 24.46 -25.18 -32.33
C ASP A 900 23.94 -25.84 -33.63
N ILE A 901 23.11 -25.13 -34.41
CA ILE A 901 22.68 -25.58 -35.75
C ILE A 901 23.87 -25.57 -36.72
N LEU A 902 24.63 -24.47 -36.75
CA LEU A 902 25.78 -24.30 -37.65
C LEU A 902 26.94 -25.27 -37.35
N ASN A 903 27.10 -25.66 -36.08
CA ASN A 903 28.10 -26.63 -35.63
C ASN A 903 27.63 -28.10 -35.76
N GLY A 904 26.34 -28.33 -36.09
CA GLY A 904 25.78 -29.65 -36.32
C GLY A 904 25.52 -30.48 -35.06
N ASP A 905 25.50 -29.87 -33.87
CA ASP A 905 25.35 -30.60 -32.59
C ASP A 905 23.90 -31.01 -32.29
N LEU A 906 22.91 -30.33 -32.89
CA LEU A 906 21.50 -30.77 -32.86
C LEU A 906 21.28 -32.11 -33.58
N CYS A 907 22.07 -32.42 -34.62
CA CYS A 907 22.03 -33.71 -35.32
C CYS A 907 22.60 -34.88 -34.51
N LYS A 908 23.45 -34.62 -33.49
CA LYS A 908 24.02 -35.66 -32.62
C LYS A 908 23.06 -36.07 -31.49
N ARG A 909 22.22 -35.15 -30.99
CA ARG A 909 21.21 -35.47 -29.95
C ARG A 909 20.05 -36.34 -30.44
N HIS A 910 19.83 -36.45 -31.76
CA HIS A 910 18.77 -37.28 -32.35
C HIS A 910 19.23 -38.67 -32.86
N ARG A 911 20.52 -39.03 -32.73
CA ARG A 911 20.99 -40.41 -33.02
C ARG A 911 21.05 -41.23 -31.73
N GLY A 912 19.89 -41.57 -31.20
CA GLY A 912 19.76 -42.45 -30.03
C GLY A 912 18.37 -43.07 -29.95
N GLY A 913 18.06 -44.02 -30.86
CA GLY A 913 16.88 -44.89 -30.76
C GLY A 913 16.08 -45.02 -32.06
N PRO A 914 15.85 -46.25 -32.59
CA PRO A 914 15.17 -46.46 -33.86
C PRO A 914 13.65 -46.53 -33.64
N ASN A 915 12.91 -45.62 -34.28
CA ASN A 915 11.66 -45.90 -34.98
C ASN A 915 11.05 -44.58 -35.49
N GLY A 916 10.97 -44.47 -36.82
CA GLY A 916 10.37 -43.32 -37.47
C GLY A 916 8.88 -43.18 -37.13
N ARG A 917 8.45 -41.95 -36.86
CA ARG A 917 7.08 -41.48 -37.11
C ARG A 917 7.09 -39.96 -37.29
N ASN A 918 6.70 -39.55 -38.49
CA ASN A 918 6.34 -38.18 -38.85
C ASN A 918 5.39 -37.57 -37.81
N TYR A 919 5.74 -36.41 -37.26
CA TYR A 919 4.78 -35.54 -36.58
C TYR A 919 4.50 -34.31 -37.44
N LYS A 920 3.53 -34.47 -38.36
CA LYS A 920 2.65 -33.36 -38.75
C LYS A 920 1.66 -33.17 -37.60
N ARG A 921 1.59 -31.97 -37.00
CA ARG A 921 0.45 -31.58 -36.15
C ARG A 921 -0.51 -30.73 -36.98
N THR A 922 -1.68 -31.29 -37.24
CA THR A 922 -2.86 -30.65 -37.84
C THR A 922 -3.59 -29.76 -36.82
N PHE A 923 -4.06 -28.61 -37.29
CA PHE A 923 -4.96 -27.68 -36.59
C PHE A 923 -6.38 -28.24 -36.47
N PRO A 924 -7.18 -27.87 -35.44
CA PRO A 924 -8.63 -28.00 -35.46
C PRO A 924 -9.32 -26.64 -35.69
N GLU A 925 -10.27 -26.60 -36.63
CA GLU A 925 -11.24 -25.52 -36.83
C GLU A 925 -12.45 -25.62 -35.87
N PRO A 926 -13.20 -24.52 -35.62
CA PRO A 926 -14.43 -24.53 -34.83
C PRO A 926 -15.70 -24.63 -35.72
N GLY A 927 -16.67 -25.46 -35.32
CA GLY A 927 -17.98 -25.58 -35.96
C GLY A 927 -19.08 -26.04 -34.99
N ASP A 928 -20.30 -25.60 -35.28
CA ASP A 928 -21.50 -25.44 -34.44
C ASP A 928 -22.27 -26.68 -33.90
N HIS A 929 -22.88 -26.49 -32.71
CA HIS A 929 -24.19 -27.02 -32.20
C HIS A 929 -24.44 -28.57 -32.03
N PRO A 930 -25.56 -29.03 -31.42
CA PRO A 930 -25.87 -29.10 -29.97
C PRO A 930 -26.35 -30.51 -29.46
N GLY A 931 -26.56 -30.71 -28.15
CA GLY A 931 -27.35 -31.83 -27.57
C GLY A 931 -26.53 -32.89 -26.81
N VAL A 932 -26.63 -33.10 -25.48
CA VAL A 932 -27.71 -33.66 -24.62
C VAL A 932 -27.51 -35.17 -24.28
N LEU A 933 -27.66 -35.48 -22.96
CA LEU A 933 -27.79 -36.77 -22.23
C LEU A 933 -26.49 -37.53 -21.87
N ALA A 934 -26.03 -37.53 -20.60
CA ALA A 934 -26.50 -38.27 -19.39
C ALA A 934 -26.06 -39.76 -19.39
N THR A 935 -25.48 -40.38 -18.35
CA THR A 935 -25.87 -40.56 -16.93
C THR A 935 -24.71 -41.25 -16.15
N GLY A 936 -24.38 -40.81 -14.92
CA GLY A 936 -24.55 -41.55 -13.63
C GLY A 936 -23.33 -42.40 -13.22
N LYS A 937 -22.82 -42.52 -11.98
CA LYS A 937 -23.15 -42.18 -10.56
C LYS A 937 -21.80 -42.26 -9.80
N ARG A 938 -21.37 -41.39 -8.85
CA ARG A 938 -21.87 -40.94 -7.51
C ARG A 938 -21.04 -41.55 -6.35
N SER A 939 -20.42 -40.71 -5.52
CA SER A 939 -20.34 -40.77 -4.04
C SER A 939 -19.64 -39.50 -3.52
N HIS A 940 -20.41 -38.52 -3.01
CA HIS A 940 -20.62 -38.18 -1.58
C HIS A 940 -19.34 -37.62 -0.92
N LEU A 941 -19.25 -36.38 -0.42
CA LEU A 941 -20.08 -35.76 0.62
C LEU A 941 -19.96 -34.22 0.68
N GLU A 942 -20.86 -33.60 1.45
CA GLU A 942 -21.45 -32.27 1.27
C GLU A 942 -20.73 -31.05 1.87
N SER A 943 -21.21 -29.92 1.33
CA SER A 943 -21.21 -28.53 1.75
C SER A 943 -21.82 -28.20 3.11
N SER A 944 -21.41 -27.06 3.69
CA SER A 944 -22.22 -26.05 4.42
C SER A 944 -21.23 -24.97 4.89
N SER A 945 -21.44 -23.65 4.93
CA SER A 945 -22.58 -22.75 4.71
C SER A 945 -22.06 -21.30 4.77
N ARG A 946 -22.62 -20.45 3.91
CA ARG A 946 -22.72 -18.96 3.96
C ARG A 946 -23.20 -18.41 5.35
N PRO A 947 -23.36 -17.08 5.62
CA PRO A 947 -23.52 -15.95 4.68
C PRO A 947 -22.94 -14.56 5.03
N HIS A 948 -23.00 -13.71 3.98
CA HIS A 948 -23.04 -12.24 3.88
C HIS A 948 -21.75 -11.52 3.51
#